data_AF-A0A2L2STS0-F1
#
_entry.id   AF-A0A2L2STS0-F1
#
_cell.length_a   1.000
_cell.length_b   1.000
_cell.length_c   1.000
_cell.angle_alpha   90.00
_cell.angle_beta   90.00
_cell.angle_gamma   90.00
#
_symmetry.space_group_name_H-M   'P 1'
#
loop_
_entity.id
_entity.type
_entity.pdbx_description
1 polymer ?
#
loop_
_entity_poly.entity_id
_entity_poly.type
_entity_poly.pdbx_seq_one_letter_code
_entity_poly.pdbx_strand_id
1 'polypeptide(L)'
;MEGRSYSLQDLEGQPSQPRSSKYQEASGHYNGHNEAGYSTGSSETDDEDEEDEGYGPSNEGHLEENQQKAKDFRDRATLIKARLDEQMETFGIRDPDDDWDTAEDRFFEEFRHEMAPPKREVLEHLSIWQWNILYYIADEKKLERRCDWLVQRLANEFPSLLSECMPNGGLTVLLKTVKDHNFGFIKAVLDSGISTTDLAEIIKITDIDGKNCIHYAVSDGFDPEITIRLLQHTTDTTLGEQDNKGLTPLHSAVEYETCFPEREEMVKALIKRSDAAFDRRSAKPEELSVYQHHMRSREKYEIKQKIKKRERDEKKLKMANKDLKEKSGDVPAVKHETGAISRKEEAKNIKRSGEQRTHTSLKKREGADLQDPVVSESSKMESSPLAGSEKDAKDQNQFGRPLKRAPTASQKPRSSKKVSSRKPKPSQTVADNILKELKLHYLRTALCQESPWQYEKRGYRRNPNTAVQFLYGDNEQETQIGFEFPPKIPKTPYEINFRDFTKSYESLKFDSVLQHVEFRQMKVKSPPGKRPDWTDSEGRASTGRKDVYYFFRWLSKKKLVENIIHVIVEDGNGIPHSDEAMEESLKDFNIEILDWRKPDLDPMTLRSACMNSDLREIHLWWDGNNAVLRAWSEPDGLVKINTLQVIHLHETKKNIESSYRTKAMVESFKSRIREHRAKVSQPIECYHYEAYEQGISRAPGQMATEKTEQRPKIDTYQWLSVMDKFADGIASLERLDGFPGGDGYLKHSSLPMELQKDVKVALIDDGVNFMHTCLAENMDGGKSFDREYDDGYRPGPREPFHGSATGHGTCMAYMIRRVCPKAKIFGCRLNVLRGNVEGKASFTAKSAADAVEYAVSRDFDIISISWTVQLQKDKAHDNSDDIKRLEDAIERATKANILVFCSAPDIGRASKETLETYYPFGCKRSSTNLFKIGAAKADGVSFAWMGHEDTVNYILPGHKVAPRGTDNLPEEDDTPKTGSSVATALASGLAALIIHCVRLAAIYNIYTNKRDDLSVNETTVKAIKRFPAMKEALAILCSNNDVKQTGDRNLRVENFFKRPGDTMNNQEASEEEKWKQVVNIARDLVSYKTVAQTTM
;
A
#
# COMPACT_ATOMS: atom_id res chain seq x y z
N MET A 1 41.78 -12.50 44.71
CA MET A 1 42.24 -13.53 45.67
C MET A 1 41.15 -14.57 45.82
N GLU A 2 41.45 -15.70 46.46
CA GLU A 2 40.71 -16.96 46.30
C GLU A 2 39.46 -17.09 47.20
N GLY A 3 38.50 -17.95 46.82
CA GLY A 3 37.20 -18.05 47.49
C GLY A 3 36.27 -19.14 46.95
N ARG A 4 36.84 -20.33 46.81
CA ARG A 4 36.27 -21.69 46.66
C ARG A 4 34.74 -21.90 46.83
N SER A 5 34.15 -22.51 45.80
CA SER A 5 33.15 -23.60 45.77
C SER A 5 32.58 -24.18 47.08
N TYR A 6 31.28 -24.51 47.08
CA TYR A 6 30.78 -25.88 47.33
C TYR A 6 29.41 -26.12 46.65
N SER A 7 28.95 -27.38 46.62
CA SER A 7 27.79 -27.87 45.86
C SER A 7 26.63 -28.37 46.73
N LEU A 8 25.49 -28.64 46.09
CA LEU A 8 24.23 -29.23 46.59
C LEU A 8 24.33 -30.14 47.84
N GLN A 9 23.35 -30.02 48.75
CA GLN A 9 22.33 -31.07 48.93
C GLN A 9 21.09 -30.60 49.74
N ASP A 10 19.94 -30.61 49.07
CA ASP A 10 18.57 -31.03 49.45
C ASP A 10 17.98 -30.91 50.87
N LEU A 11 16.67 -30.54 50.84
CA LEU A 11 15.53 -30.89 51.71
C LEU A 11 15.04 -29.94 52.84
N GLU A 12 13.69 -29.95 52.94
CA GLU A 12 12.75 -29.37 53.92
C GLU A 12 12.63 -27.84 54.07
N GLY A 13 11.40 -27.33 53.86
CA GLY A 13 11.01 -25.92 54.10
C GLY A 13 9.80 -25.46 53.25
N GLN A 14 8.66 -25.18 53.88
CA GLN A 14 7.42 -24.77 53.19
C GLN A 14 7.40 -23.26 52.84
N PRO A 15 6.83 -22.86 51.69
CA PRO A 15 6.17 -21.57 51.51
C PRO A 15 4.66 -21.65 51.80
N SER A 16 4.09 -20.58 52.35
CA SER A 16 2.66 -20.50 52.74
C SER A 16 1.74 -20.00 51.61
N GLN A 17 0.43 -20.23 51.79
CA GLN A 17 -0.64 -19.90 50.84
C GLN A 17 -0.84 -18.38 50.62
N PRO A 18 -1.51 -17.99 49.52
CA PRO A 18 -2.92 -17.59 49.68
C PRO A 18 -3.91 -18.57 49.00
N ARG A 19 -5.20 -18.43 49.37
CA ARG A 19 -6.25 -19.45 49.14
C ARG A 19 -7.00 -19.27 47.83
N SER A 20 -7.55 -20.38 47.33
CA SER A 20 -8.64 -20.41 46.34
C SER A 20 -9.76 -21.36 46.78
N SER A 21 -10.95 -21.17 46.20
CA SER A 21 -12.07 -22.11 46.19
C SER A 21 -12.57 -22.15 44.74
N LYS A 22 -12.62 -23.30 44.04
CA LYS A 22 -13.55 -24.44 44.21
C LYS A 22 -15.02 -24.00 44.07
N TYR A 23 -15.87 -24.69 43.32
CA TYR A 23 -15.88 -26.11 42.89
C TYR A 23 -16.20 -26.27 41.39
N GLN A 24 -16.39 -27.46 40.79
CA GLN A 24 -15.67 -28.76 40.76
C GLN A 24 -16.53 -29.72 39.89
N GLU A 25 -15.95 -30.46 38.95
CA GLU A 25 -16.68 -31.30 37.97
C GLU A 25 -17.06 -32.71 38.47
N ALA A 26 -18.16 -33.27 37.91
CA ALA A 26 -18.35 -34.70 37.53
C ALA A 26 -19.80 -34.92 37.00
N SER A 27 -20.16 -35.90 36.16
CA SER A 27 -19.49 -36.66 35.08
C SER A 27 -20.49 -37.66 34.44
N GLY A 28 -20.35 -38.09 33.18
CA GLY A 28 -20.83 -39.43 32.74
C GLY A 28 -21.87 -39.58 31.61
N HIS A 29 -21.39 -39.68 30.37
CA HIS A 29 -21.65 -40.75 29.38
C HIS A 29 -23.06 -41.11 28.78
N TYR A 30 -23.12 -40.94 27.44
CA TYR A 30 -23.40 -41.94 26.36
C TYR A 30 -24.77 -42.08 25.63
N ASN A 31 -24.68 -41.92 24.29
CA ASN A 31 -25.41 -42.54 23.15
C ASN A 31 -26.92 -42.26 22.90
N GLY A 32 -27.29 -41.96 21.63
CA GLY A 32 -28.71 -41.98 21.23
C GLY A 32 -29.23 -41.46 19.86
N HIS A 33 -28.49 -41.54 18.73
CA HIS A 33 -29.01 -41.51 17.32
C HIS A 33 -29.87 -40.35 16.72
N ASN A 34 -29.45 -39.93 15.53
CA ASN A 34 -30.19 -39.58 14.28
C ASN A 34 -31.23 -38.43 14.18
N GLU A 35 -30.79 -37.42 13.40
CA GLU A 35 -31.42 -36.88 12.16
C GLU A 35 -32.64 -35.93 12.15
N ALA A 36 -32.52 -34.97 11.20
CA ALA A 36 -33.55 -34.18 10.51
C ALA A 36 -34.27 -33.03 11.22
N GLY A 37 -34.20 -31.83 10.60
CA GLY A 37 -35.38 -30.97 10.44
C GLY A 37 -35.45 -29.63 11.19
N TYR A 38 -34.81 -28.59 10.62
CA TYR A 38 -35.26 -27.18 10.59
C TYR A 38 -35.61 -26.36 11.86
N SER A 39 -35.50 -25.04 11.65
CA SER A 39 -36.05 -23.92 12.43
C SER A 39 -35.39 -23.55 13.76
N THR A 40 -35.03 -22.27 13.84
CA THR A 40 -34.93 -21.52 15.09
C THR A 40 -36.30 -21.44 15.75
N GLY A 41 -36.35 -21.58 17.06
CA GLY A 41 -37.49 -21.24 17.90
C GLY A 41 -36.99 -20.83 19.28
N SER A 42 -37.26 -19.60 19.68
CA SER A 42 -37.16 -19.19 21.08
C SER A 42 -38.43 -19.65 21.79
N SER A 43 -38.30 -20.30 22.95
CA SER A 43 -39.42 -20.55 23.85
C SER A 43 -39.24 -19.71 25.11
N GLU A 44 -40.14 -18.77 25.31
CA GLU A 44 -40.44 -18.24 26.64
C GLU A 44 -41.19 -19.32 27.43
N THR A 45 -40.98 -19.35 28.75
CA THR A 45 -41.87 -19.95 29.76
C THR A 45 -41.72 -19.06 30.99
N ASP A 46 -42.71 -18.24 31.35
CA ASP A 46 -43.94 -18.62 32.06
C ASP A 46 -43.66 -18.83 33.56
N ASP A 47 -44.03 -17.83 34.36
CA ASP A 47 -44.56 -18.01 35.71
C ASP A 47 -46.03 -17.58 35.62
N GLU A 48 -46.96 -18.52 35.78
CA GLU A 48 -48.40 -18.30 35.73
C GLU A 48 -48.93 -17.92 37.13
N ASP A 49 -49.75 -16.88 37.24
CA ASP A 49 -50.67 -16.70 38.37
C ASP A 49 -51.98 -17.47 38.08
N GLU A 50 -52.66 -17.94 39.13
CA GLU A 50 -53.78 -18.90 39.05
C GLU A 50 -55.02 -18.38 38.29
N GLU A 51 -55.52 -19.13 37.30
CA GLU A 51 -56.92 -19.03 36.83
C GLU A 51 -57.85 -19.95 37.64
N ASP A 52 -58.99 -19.42 38.10
CA ASP A 52 -60.14 -20.16 38.60
C ASP A 52 -61.22 -20.26 37.50
N GLU A 53 -61.99 -21.35 37.44
CA GLU A 53 -62.77 -21.71 36.25
C GLU A 53 -63.94 -20.75 35.95
N GLY A 54 -63.92 -20.11 34.76
CA GLY A 54 -65.01 -19.26 34.29
C GLY A 54 -65.20 -19.27 32.76
N TYR A 55 -66.21 -19.99 32.26
CA TYR A 55 -66.53 -20.10 30.82
C TYR A 55 -66.67 -18.73 30.11
N GLY A 56 -65.69 -18.39 29.26
CA GLY A 56 -65.65 -17.20 28.38
C GLY A 56 -65.68 -17.53 26.88
N PRO A 57 -65.93 -16.54 25.99
CA PRO A 57 -66.25 -16.76 24.58
C PRO A 57 -65.04 -17.03 23.66
N SER A 58 -65.34 -17.44 22.43
CA SER A 58 -64.37 -17.89 21.42
C SER A 58 -63.38 -16.81 20.94
N ASN A 59 -62.19 -17.27 20.54
CA ASN A 59 -61.04 -16.48 20.07
C ASN A 59 -61.31 -15.58 18.84
N GLU A 60 -62.46 -15.72 18.19
CA GLU A 60 -62.94 -14.81 17.13
C GLU A 60 -63.28 -13.42 17.69
N GLY A 61 -63.75 -13.33 18.93
CA GLY A 61 -64.22 -12.07 19.53
C GLY A 61 -63.14 -11.00 19.63
N HIS A 62 -61.93 -11.35 20.08
CA HIS A 62 -60.80 -10.40 20.12
C HIS A 62 -60.29 -10.03 18.73
N LEU A 63 -60.43 -10.91 17.73
CA LEU A 63 -60.07 -10.59 16.34
C LEU A 63 -61.03 -9.56 15.75
N GLU A 64 -62.34 -9.72 15.94
CA GLU A 64 -63.33 -8.70 15.54
C GLU A 64 -63.15 -7.39 16.32
N GLU A 65 -62.88 -7.46 17.63
CA GLU A 65 -62.64 -6.30 18.48
C GLU A 65 -61.41 -5.50 18.02
N ASN A 66 -60.30 -6.17 17.69
CA ASN A 66 -59.09 -5.53 17.20
C ASN A 66 -59.23 -5.00 15.76
N GLN A 67 -60.01 -5.67 14.90
CA GLN A 67 -60.36 -5.13 13.58
C GLN A 67 -61.26 -3.88 13.68
N GLN A 68 -62.19 -3.84 14.64
CA GLN A 68 -63.02 -2.67 14.88
C GLN A 68 -62.20 -1.51 15.49
N LYS A 69 -61.29 -1.76 16.44
CA LYS A 69 -60.31 -0.77 16.92
C LYS A 69 -59.45 -0.21 15.78
N ALA A 70 -58.96 -1.07 14.88
CA ALA A 70 -58.18 -0.68 13.71
C ALA A 70 -58.98 0.18 12.72
N LYS A 71 -60.27 -0.12 12.54
CA LYS A 71 -61.19 0.69 11.73
C LYS A 71 -61.44 2.06 12.37
N ASP A 72 -61.73 2.12 13.67
CA ASP A 72 -61.94 3.38 14.39
C ASP A 72 -60.69 4.27 14.36
N PHE A 73 -59.49 3.68 14.46
CA PHE A 73 -58.22 4.39 14.31
C PHE A 73 -58.01 4.92 12.88
N ARG A 74 -58.38 4.14 11.85
CA ARG A 74 -58.33 4.56 10.44
C ARG A 74 -59.29 5.73 10.16
N ASP A 75 -60.49 5.67 10.68
CA ASP A 75 -61.51 6.69 10.47
C ASP A 75 -61.12 8.01 11.20
N ARG A 76 -60.56 7.92 12.42
CA ARG A 76 -59.95 9.06 13.14
C ARG A 76 -58.74 9.63 12.41
N ALA A 77 -57.77 8.80 12.01
CA ALA A 77 -56.59 9.27 11.27
C ALA A 77 -56.97 9.93 9.92
N THR A 78 -58.11 9.58 9.33
CA THR A 78 -58.67 10.27 8.15
C THR A 78 -59.27 11.64 8.51
N LEU A 79 -59.96 11.74 9.66
CA LEU A 79 -60.46 13.02 10.20
C LEU A 79 -59.32 13.99 10.53
N ILE A 80 -58.24 13.53 11.18
CA ILE A 80 -57.07 14.37 11.51
C ILE A 80 -56.44 14.95 10.24
N LYS A 81 -56.29 14.13 9.19
CA LYS A 81 -55.75 14.57 7.88
C LYS A 81 -56.63 15.65 7.26
N ALA A 82 -57.94 15.40 7.15
CA ALA A 82 -58.87 16.38 6.59
C ALA A 82 -58.91 17.70 7.38
N ARG A 83 -58.77 17.65 8.71
CA ARG A 83 -58.76 18.84 9.57
C ARG A 83 -57.40 19.55 9.61
N LEU A 84 -56.31 18.82 9.39
CA LEU A 84 -54.99 19.41 9.10
C LEU A 84 -55.04 20.15 7.76
N ASP A 85 -55.62 19.57 6.70
CA ASP A 85 -55.80 20.24 5.41
C ASP A 85 -56.65 21.53 5.55
N GLU A 86 -57.76 21.49 6.31
CA GLU A 86 -58.62 22.66 6.59
C GLU A 86 -57.90 23.78 7.36
N GLN A 87 -57.11 23.44 8.39
CA GLN A 87 -56.22 24.38 9.08
C GLN A 87 -55.24 25.03 8.08
N MET A 88 -54.62 24.19 7.23
CA MET A 88 -53.59 24.60 6.28
C MET A 88 -54.12 25.49 5.15
N GLU A 89 -55.39 25.36 4.76
CA GLU A 89 -56.07 26.32 3.87
C GLU A 89 -56.42 27.63 4.60
N THR A 90 -56.98 27.57 5.81
CA THR A 90 -57.38 28.77 6.57
C THR A 90 -56.20 29.65 7.00
N PHE A 91 -55.04 29.07 7.29
CA PHE A 91 -53.77 29.80 7.50
C PHE A 91 -53.27 30.57 6.25
N GLY A 92 -53.93 30.46 5.10
CA GLY A 92 -53.65 31.29 3.92
C GLY A 92 -54.32 32.67 3.90
N ILE A 93 -55.19 32.99 4.87
CA ILE A 93 -56.21 34.06 4.72
C ILE A 93 -56.20 35.10 5.86
N ARG A 94 -55.45 34.89 6.96
CA ARG A 94 -55.51 35.72 8.18
C ARG A 94 -54.40 36.78 8.33
N ASP A 95 -54.67 37.75 9.21
CA ASP A 95 -53.80 38.91 9.48
C ASP A 95 -52.57 38.53 10.34
N PRO A 96 -51.47 39.32 10.30
CA PRO A 96 -50.25 39.03 11.06
C PRO A 96 -50.36 39.13 12.58
N ASP A 97 -51.44 39.71 13.11
CA ASP A 97 -51.66 39.97 14.55
C ASP A 97 -52.45 38.85 15.28
N ASP A 98 -52.89 37.79 14.58
CA ASP A 98 -53.46 36.59 15.22
C ASP A 98 -52.34 35.77 15.91
N ASP A 99 -52.61 35.19 17.09
CA ASP A 99 -51.63 34.47 17.92
C ASP A 99 -51.46 32.99 17.47
N TRP A 100 -50.44 32.74 16.66
CA TRP A 100 -50.21 31.47 15.95
C TRP A 100 -49.91 30.30 16.89
N ASP A 101 -48.99 30.47 17.85
CA ASP A 101 -48.58 29.45 18.83
C ASP A 101 -49.81 28.86 19.55
N THR A 102 -50.70 29.74 20.02
CA THR A 102 -51.94 29.35 20.71
C THR A 102 -52.94 28.62 19.80
N ALA A 103 -52.82 28.66 18.48
CA ALA A 103 -53.62 27.83 17.56
C ALA A 103 -53.02 26.43 17.36
N GLU A 104 -51.71 26.35 17.13
CA GLU A 104 -50.96 25.10 16.93
C GLU A 104 -50.97 24.22 18.18
N ASP A 105 -50.79 24.83 19.37
CA ASP A 105 -50.91 24.17 20.68
C ASP A 105 -52.28 23.48 20.87
N ARG A 106 -53.38 24.15 20.50
CA ARG A 106 -54.73 23.60 20.64
C ARG A 106 -54.99 22.45 19.68
N PHE A 107 -54.50 22.52 18.43
CA PHE A 107 -54.60 21.39 17.51
C PHE A 107 -53.80 20.19 18.02
N PHE A 108 -52.59 20.42 18.55
CA PHE A 108 -51.76 19.35 19.06
C PHE A 108 -52.40 18.62 20.23
N GLU A 109 -52.82 19.34 21.28
CA GLU A 109 -53.42 18.71 22.47
C GLU A 109 -54.80 18.08 22.18
N GLU A 110 -55.56 18.57 21.18
CA GLU A 110 -56.82 17.94 20.77
C GLU A 110 -56.61 16.55 20.13
N PHE A 111 -55.52 16.35 19.37
CA PHE A 111 -55.25 15.12 18.62
C PHE A 111 -54.07 14.28 19.13
N ARG A 112 -53.40 14.71 20.21
CA ARG A 112 -52.17 14.12 20.76
C ARG A 112 -52.24 12.60 20.93
N HIS A 113 -53.30 12.10 21.56
CA HIS A 113 -53.51 10.67 21.79
C HIS A 113 -53.84 9.86 20.53
N GLU A 114 -54.27 10.52 19.44
CA GLU A 114 -54.64 9.87 18.17
C GLU A 114 -53.50 9.91 17.15
N MET A 115 -52.54 10.84 17.30
CA MET A 115 -51.29 10.89 16.55
C MET A 115 -50.18 10.01 17.15
N ALA A 116 -50.37 9.50 18.37
CA ALA A 116 -49.46 8.58 19.05
C ALA A 116 -49.46 7.17 18.41
N PRO A 117 -48.39 6.37 18.60
CA PRO A 117 -48.34 4.99 18.09
C PRO A 117 -49.46 4.09 18.65
N PRO A 118 -50.20 3.34 17.79
CA PRO A 118 -51.17 2.33 18.23
C PRO A 118 -50.55 1.20 19.05
N LYS A 119 -51.38 0.50 19.84
CA LYS A 119 -51.00 -0.77 20.46
C LYS A 119 -50.68 -1.83 19.40
N ARG A 120 -49.79 -2.76 19.75
CA ARG A 120 -49.25 -3.79 18.84
C ARG A 120 -50.35 -4.67 18.24
N GLU A 121 -51.35 -5.05 19.04
CA GLU A 121 -52.51 -5.84 18.60
C GLU A 121 -53.33 -5.17 17.48
N VAL A 122 -53.24 -3.84 17.34
CA VAL A 122 -54.02 -3.04 16.37
C VAL A 122 -53.21 -2.74 15.11
N LEU A 123 -51.87 -2.72 15.21
CA LEU A 123 -50.96 -2.49 14.08
C LEU A 123 -51.09 -3.58 13.00
N GLU A 124 -51.34 -4.84 13.37
CA GLU A 124 -51.47 -5.96 12.44
C GLU A 124 -52.68 -5.86 11.48
N HIS A 125 -53.59 -4.91 11.73
CA HIS A 125 -54.78 -4.67 10.91
C HIS A 125 -54.77 -3.29 10.22
N LEU A 126 -53.66 -2.55 10.35
CA LEU A 126 -53.48 -1.18 9.85
C LEU A 126 -52.26 -1.07 8.93
N SER A 127 -52.45 -0.53 7.71
CA SER A 127 -51.30 -0.15 6.89
C SER A 127 -50.72 1.18 7.38
N ILE A 128 -49.39 1.32 7.48
CA ILE A 128 -48.70 2.52 7.98
C ILE A 128 -49.24 3.84 7.41
N TRP A 129 -49.48 3.91 6.09
CA TRP A 129 -50.08 5.05 5.38
C TRP A 129 -51.41 5.58 5.98
N GLN A 130 -52.18 4.71 6.63
CA GLN A 130 -53.49 5.04 7.19
C GLN A 130 -53.35 5.79 8.51
N TRP A 131 -52.42 5.40 9.37
CA TRP A 131 -52.32 5.89 10.76
C TRP A 131 -51.11 6.79 11.04
N ASN A 132 -49.95 6.53 10.44
CA ASN A 132 -48.74 7.32 10.71
C ASN A 132 -48.84 8.68 9.99
N ILE A 133 -49.10 9.75 10.75
CA ILE A 133 -49.31 11.09 10.20
C ILE A 133 -48.01 11.73 9.69
N LEU A 134 -46.84 11.39 10.25
CA LEU A 134 -45.56 11.81 9.71
C LEU A 134 -45.32 11.22 8.31
N TYR A 135 -45.78 9.99 8.05
CA TYR A 135 -45.76 9.42 6.71
C TYR A 135 -46.63 10.22 5.72
N TYR A 136 -47.83 10.65 6.13
CA TYR A 136 -48.72 11.46 5.28
C TYR A 136 -48.06 12.80 4.89
N ILE A 137 -47.51 13.52 5.87
CA ILE A 137 -46.80 14.79 5.65
C ILE A 137 -45.55 14.59 4.76
N ALA A 138 -44.90 13.43 4.81
CA ALA A 138 -43.74 13.10 4.00
C ALA A 138 -44.03 12.85 2.51
N ASP A 139 -45.22 12.35 2.15
CA ASP A 139 -45.60 12.00 0.77
C ASP A 139 -46.41 13.11 0.07
N GLU A 140 -47.12 13.97 0.82
CA GLU A 140 -47.88 15.13 0.34
C GLU A 140 -46.97 16.29 -0.15
N LYS A 141 -46.53 16.21 -1.42
CA LYS A 141 -45.63 17.18 -2.09
C LYS A 141 -46.22 18.59 -2.36
N LYS A 142 -47.17 19.03 -1.54
CA LYS A 142 -47.77 20.37 -1.55
C LYS A 142 -47.54 21.15 -0.26
N LEU A 143 -47.20 20.48 0.86
CA LEU A 143 -47.23 21.06 2.21
C LEU A 143 -45.90 21.71 2.64
N GLU A 144 -44.94 21.90 1.72
CA GLU A 144 -43.49 22.15 1.92
C GLU A 144 -43.06 23.32 2.85
N ARG A 145 -43.96 24.09 3.47
CA ARG A 145 -43.65 25.26 4.33
C ARG A 145 -44.61 25.53 5.50
N ARG A 146 -45.46 24.59 5.92
CA ARG A 146 -46.48 24.86 6.96
C ARG A 146 -46.70 23.74 8.01
N CYS A 147 -46.08 22.57 7.89
CA CYS A 147 -46.19 21.49 8.89
C CYS A 147 -44.95 21.36 9.80
N ASP A 148 -43.96 22.24 9.66
CA ASP A 148 -42.65 22.10 10.29
C ASP A 148 -42.75 22.00 11.83
N TRP A 149 -43.65 22.77 12.45
CA TRP A 149 -43.95 22.72 13.89
C TRP A 149 -44.50 21.36 14.35
N LEU A 150 -45.37 20.75 13.54
CA LEU A 150 -46.02 19.48 13.86
C LEU A 150 -45.04 18.31 13.68
N VAL A 151 -44.19 18.39 12.66
CA VAL A 151 -43.07 17.47 12.46
C VAL A 151 -42.06 17.59 13.61
N GLN A 152 -41.74 18.80 14.07
CA GLN A 152 -40.89 19.04 15.25
C GLN A 152 -41.50 18.40 16.51
N ARG A 153 -42.75 18.72 16.86
CA ARG A 153 -43.42 18.16 18.04
C ARG A 153 -43.51 16.63 18.00
N LEU A 154 -43.97 16.04 16.90
CA LEU A 154 -44.14 14.58 16.79
C LEU A 154 -42.81 13.83 16.76
N ALA A 155 -41.75 14.38 16.14
CA ALA A 155 -40.42 13.78 16.15
C ALA A 155 -39.79 13.79 17.56
N ASN A 156 -40.09 14.81 18.37
CA ASN A 156 -39.59 14.92 19.74
C ASN A 156 -40.38 14.04 20.73
N GLU A 157 -41.71 14.02 20.65
CA GLU A 157 -42.56 13.28 21.60
C GLU A 157 -42.76 11.80 21.25
N PHE A 158 -42.82 11.47 19.95
CA PHE A 158 -43.02 10.10 19.47
C PHE A 158 -41.95 9.67 18.44
N PRO A 159 -40.66 9.59 18.81
CA PRO A 159 -39.57 9.19 17.90
C PRO A 159 -39.82 7.90 17.11
N SER A 160 -40.56 6.94 17.69
CA SER A 160 -40.89 5.66 17.05
C SER A 160 -41.68 5.81 15.74
N LEU A 161 -42.46 6.89 15.57
CA LEU A 161 -43.15 7.21 14.31
C LEU A 161 -42.18 7.40 13.13
N LEU A 162 -40.92 7.75 13.39
CA LEU A 162 -39.88 7.91 12.37
C LEU A 162 -39.15 6.59 12.03
N SER A 163 -39.17 5.59 12.92
CA SER A 163 -38.56 4.27 12.69
C SER A 163 -39.48 3.25 12.00
N GLU A 164 -40.78 3.51 11.93
CA GLU A 164 -41.77 2.61 11.33
C GLU A 164 -41.46 2.28 9.86
N CYS A 165 -41.49 0.99 9.52
CA CYS A 165 -40.95 0.45 8.26
C CYS A 165 -42.04 0.09 7.25
N MET A 166 -41.98 0.69 6.06
CA MET A 166 -42.88 0.39 4.94
C MET A 166 -43.04 -1.11 4.63
N PRO A 167 -44.27 -1.66 4.58
CA PRO A 167 -44.50 -3.10 4.29
C PRO A 167 -43.99 -3.55 2.92
N ASN A 168 -43.77 -2.58 2.01
CA ASN A 168 -43.42 -2.81 0.62
C ASN A 168 -41.90 -2.68 0.36
N GLY A 169 -41.06 -2.44 1.38
CA GLY A 169 -39.61 -2.28 1.15
C GLY A 169 -38.76 -1.65 2.26
N GLY A 170 -39.17 -1.65 3.53
CA GLY A 170 -38.30 -1.28 4.66
C GLY A 170 -37.91 0.20 4.76
N LEU A 171 -38.44 1.07 3.90
CA LEU A 171 -38.23 2.50 3.98
C LEU A 171 -38.92 3.07 5.24
N THR A 172 -38.15 3.68 6.13
CA THR A 172 -38.66 4.50 7.23
C THR A 172 -39.10 5.88 6.75
N VAL A 173 -39.83 6.65 7.55
CA VAL A 173 -40.26 8.02 7.19
C VAL A 173 -39.05 8.92 6.92
N LEU A 174 -38.01 8.87 7.77
CA LEU A 174 -36.80 9.65 7.56
C LEU A 174 -36.02 9.17 6.33
N LEU A 175 -35.88 7.86 6.13
CA LEU A 175 -35.17 7.30 4.98
C LEU A 175 -35.87 7.63 3.65
N LYS A 176 -37.21 7.60 3.62
CA LYS A 176 -38.05 8.02 2.51
C LYS A 176 -37.90 9.51 2.20
N THR A 177 -37.97 10.39 3.20
CA THR A 177 -37.85 11.85 2.98
C THR A 177 -36.46 12.26 2.49
N VAL A 178 -35.39 11.62 3.00
CA VAL A 178 -34.02 11.78 2.48
C VAL A 178 -33.92 11.29 1.03
N LYS A 179 -34.49 10.12 0.70
CA LYS A 179 -34.49 9.53 -0.66
C LYS A 179 -35.30 10.33 -1.68
N ASP A 180 -36.32 11.08 -1.25
CA ASP A 180 -37.13 11.98 -2.08
C ASP A 180 -36.66 13.46 -2.06
N HIS A 181 -35.58 13.79 -1.34
CA HIS A 181 -35.04 15.15 -1.16
C HIS A 181 -36.01 16.17 -0.50
N ASN A 182 -36.88 15.73 0.43
CA ASN A 182 -37.78 16.63 1.17
C ASN A 182 -37.01 17.39 2.28
N PHE A 183 -36.27 18.42 1.87
CA PHE A 183 -35.37 19.19 2.75
C PHE A 183 -36.08 19.96 3.87
N GLY A 184 -37.37 20.29 3.72
CA GLY A 184 -38.16 20.94 4.78
C GLY A 184 -38.40 19.99 5.94
N PHE A 185 -38.98 18.81 5.65
CA PHE A 185 -39.23 17.77 6.64
C PHE A 185 -37.95 17.35 7.38
N ILE A 186 -36.84 17.18 6.66
CA ILE A 186 -35.55 16.76 7.26
C ILE A 186 -35.01 17.86 8.21
N LYS A 187 -35.16 19.14 7.87
CA LYS A 187 -34.81 20.25 8.77
C LYS A 187 -35.71 20.25 10.01
N ALA A 188 -37.03 20.14 9.85
CA ALA A 188 -37.97 20.04 10.97
C ALA A 188 -37.65 18.88 11.93
N VAL A 189 -37.29 17.68 11.43
CA VAL A 189 -36.84 16.57 12.29
C VAL A 189 -35.52 16.90 13.01
N LEU A 190 -34.55 17.53 12.34
CA LEU A 190 -33.26 17.92 12.95
C LEU A 190 -33.37 19.12 13.91
N ASP A 191 -34.42 19.92 13.81
CA ASP A 191 -34.71 21.08 14.65
C ASP A 191 -35.68 20.74 15.82
N SER A 192 -36.18 19.50 15.89
CA SER A 192 -37.22 19.05 16.83
C SER A 192 -36.82 19.00 18.31
N GLY A 193 -35.54 18.81 18.62
CA GLY A 193 -35.05 18.46 19.96
C GLY A 193 -34.99 16.95 20.27
N ILE A 194 -35.35 16.08 19.31
CA ILE A 194 -35.26 14.61 19.42
C ILE A 194 -33.91 14.14 20.01
N SER A 195 -33.96 13.12 20.87
CA SER A 195 -32.76 12.54 21.48
C SER A 195 -31.76 12.07 20.42
N THR A 196 -30.47 12.32 20.69
CA THR A 196 -29.36 11.88 19.83
C THR A 196 -29.23 10.37 19.75
N THR A 197 -29.73 9.62 20.74
CA THR A 197 -29.81 8.15 20.73
C THR A 197 -30.83 7.65 19.71
N ASP A 198 -32.00 8.26 19.71
CA ASP A 198 -33.18 7.73 19.03
C ASP A 198 -33.05 8.05 17.54
N LEU A 199 -32.63 9.28 17.23
CA LEU A 199 -32.29 9.67 15.87
C LEU A 199 -31.12 8.85 15.30
N ALA A 200 -30.16 8.41 16.12
CA ALA A 200 -29.07 7.54 15.66
C ALA A 200 -29.58 6.15 15.23
N GLU A 201 -30.47 5.54 16.01
CA GLU A 201 -31.07 4.25 15.65
C GLU A 201 -32.05 4.37 14.47
N ILE A 202 -32.79 5.48 14.33
CA ILE A 202 -33.61 5.76 13.13
C ILE A 202 -32.74 5.90 11.88
N ILE A 203 -31.64 6.66 11.94
CA ILE A 203 -30.75 6.93 10.79
C ILE A 203 -30.03 5.66 10.30
N LYS A 204 -29.81 4.70 11.20
CA LYS A 204 -29.17 3.39 10.99
C LYS A 204 -30.01 2.37 10.23
N ILE A 205 -31.34 2.49 10.22
CA ILE A 205 -32.22 1.54 9.52
C ILE A 205 -31.95 1.58 8.00
N THR A 206 -31.85 0.40 7.39
CA THR A 206 -31.54 0.20 5.96
C THR A 206 -32.77 -0.22 5.15
N ASP A 207 -32.83 0.20 3.89
CA ASP A 207 -33.82 -0.33 2.93
C ASP A 207 -33.38 -1.65 2.28
N ILE A 208 -34.22 -2.18 1.38
CA ILE A 208 -33.95 -3.41 0.60
C ILE A 208 -32.66 -3.39 -0.24
N ASP A 209 -32.08 -2.23 -0.53
CA ASP A 209 -30.78 -2.10 -1.21
C ASP A 209 -29.59 -2.16 -0.22
N GLY A 210 -29.86 -2.32 1.08
CA GLY A 210 -28.88 -2.24 2.16
C GLY A 210 -28.53 -0.80 2.56
N LYS A 211 -29.36 0.19 2.21
CA LYS A 211 -29.00 1.61 2.31
C LYS A 211 -29.70 2.33 3.45
N ASN A 212 -28.90 2.83 4.38
CA ASN A 212 -29.32 3.73 5.46
C ASN A 212 -29.41 5.20 4.98
N CYS A 213 -29.84 6.11 5.85
CA CYS A 213 -30.10 7.50 5.47
C CYS A 213 -28.87 8.21 4.87
N ILE A 214 -27.66 7.89 5.36
CA ILE A 214 -26.43 8.57 4.93
C ILE A 214 -26.04 8.16 3.51
N HIS A 215 -26.31 6.92 3.09
CA HIS A 215 -26.10 6.49 1.69
C HIS A 215 -26.92 7.33 0.68
N TYR A 216 -28.07 7.86 1.10
CA TYR A 216 -28.89 8.76 0.28
C TYR A 216 -28.54 10.24 0.46
N ALA A 217 -28.18 10.67 1.68
CA ALA A 217 -27.70 12.04 1.93
C ALA A 217 -26.38 12.36 1.20
N VAL A 218 -25.56 11.35 0.89
CA VAL A 218 -24.37 11.52 0.02
C VAL A 218 -24.66 11.31 -1.48
N SER A 219 -25.92 11.28 -1.92
CA SER A 219 -26.23 11.16 -3.35
C SER A 219 -26.07 12.47 -4.14
N ASP A 220 -26.16 12.40 -5.47
CA ASP A 220 -26.03 13.56 -6.38
C ASP A 220 -27.26 14.47 -6.30
N GLY A 221 -27.09 15.70 -5.82
CA GLY A 221 -28.15 16.70 -5.68
C GLY A 221 -28.76 16.86 -4.28
N PHE A 222 -28.17 16.23 -3.26
CA PHE A 222 -28.55 16.45 -1.85
C PHE A 222 -27.80 17.65 -1.22
N ASP A 223 -28.44 18.36 -0.29
CA ASP A 223 -27.90 19.55 0.42
C ASP A 223 -26.73 19.14 1.38
N PRO A 224 -25.49 19.58 1.14
CA PRO A 224 -24.34 19.20 1.96
C PRO A 224 -24.46 19.65 3.43
N GLU A 225 -25.12 20.77 3.70
CA GLU A 225 -25.31 21.27 5.07
C GLU A 225 -26.22 20.33 5.87
N ILE A 226 -27.31 19.86 5.26
CA ILE A 226 -28.20 18.86 5.88
C ILE A 226 -27.46 17.54 6.09
N THR A 227 -26.56 17.17 5.18
CA THR A 227 -25.72 15.97 5.34
C THR A 227 -24.78 16.12 6.54
N ILE A 228 -24.13 17.28 6.69
CA ILE A 228 -23.24 17.58 7.82
C ILE A 228 -24.02 17.57 9.14
N ARG A 229 -25.25 18.11 9.18
CA ARG A 229 -26.15 17.99 10.35
C ARG A 229 -26.49 16.52 10.66
N LEU A 230 -26.94 15.73 9.67
CA LEU A 230 -27.24 14.30 9.87
C LEU A 230 -26.04 13.52 10.44
N LEU A 231 -24.82 13.80 9.97
CA LEU A 231 -23.58 13.18 10.45
C LEU A 231 -23.26 13.48 11.92
N GLN A 232 -23.84 14.51 12.54
CA GLN A 232 -23.67 14.74 13.98
C GLN A 232 -24.34 13.62 14.79
N HIS A 233 -25.43 13.04 14.27
CA HIS A 233 -26.24 12.01 14.93
C HIS A 233 -25.88 10.55 14.51
N THR A 234 -24.92 10.34 13.62
CA THR A 234 -24.52 8.98 13.17
C THR A 234 -23.52 8.29 14.10
N THR A 235 -23.60 6.95 14.19
CA THR A 235 -22.61 6.09 14.85
C THR A 235 -21.57 5.51 13.88
N ASP A 236 -20.47 4.96 14.41
CA ASP A 236 -19.47 4.21 13.64
C ASP A 236 -20.09 3.06 12.83
N THR A 237 -21.07 2.36 13.40
CA THR A 237 -21.72 1.21 12.74
C THR A 237 -22.47 1.65 11.49
N THR A 238 -23.24 2.73 11.59
CA THR A 238 -23.98 3.33 10.46
C THR A 238 -23.08 3.82 9.32
N LEU A 239 -21.86 4.26 9.64
CA LEU A 239 -20.86 4.70 8.65
C LEU A 239 -19.97 3.55 8.13
N GLY A 240 -19.96 2.41 8.82
CA GLY A 240 -19.27 1.16 8.44
C GLY A 240 -20.17 0.07 7.85
N GLU A 241 -21.48 0.29 7.80
CA GLU A 241 -22.47 -0.49 7.05
C GLU A 241 -22.23 -0.39 5.54
N GLN A 242 -22.65 -1.43 4.81
CA GLN A 242 -22.40 -1.59 3.39
C GLN A 242 -23.70 -1.93 2.66
N ASP A 243 -23.95 -1.27 1.51
CA ASP A 243 -25.06 -1.61 0.62
C ASP A 243 -24.89 -3.00 -0.03
N ASN A 244 -25.89 -3.45 -0.79
CA ASN A 244 -25.86 -4.74 -1.51
C ASN A 244 -24.73 -4.88 -2.55
N LYS A 245 -23.88 -3.86 -2.76
CA LYS A 245 -22.67 -3.88 -3.60
C LYS A 245 -21.37 -3.79 -2.77
N GLY A 246 -21.48 -3.83 -1.45
CA GLY A 246 -20.38 -3.65 -0.51
C GLY A 246 -19.93 -2.19 -0.35
N LEU A 247 -20.72 -1.20 -0.77
CA LEU A 247 -20.32 0.20 -0.70
C LEU A 247 -20.85 0.84 0.59
N THR A 248 -19.96 1.44 1.38
CA THR A 248 -20.35 2.26 2.55
C THR A 248 -20.80 3.67 2.12
N PRO A 249 -21.32 4.52 3.03
CA PRO A 249 -21.63 5.90 2.69
C PRO A 249 -20.41 6.67 2.17
N LEU A 250 -19.21 6.45 2.76
CA LEU A 250 -17.98 7.10 2.27
C LEU A 250 -17.58 6.62 0.87
N HIS A 251 -17.77 5.34 0.52
CA HIS A 251 -17.54 4.86 -0.85
C HIS A 251 -18.44 5.61 -1.86
N SER A 252 -19.72 5.79 -1.51
CA SER A 252 -20.69 6.53 -2.33
C SER A 252 -20.36 8.04 -2.39
N ALA A 253 -19.87 8.62 -1.29
CA ALA A 253 -19.50 10.02 -1.21
C ALA A 253 -18.32 10.40 -2.12
N VAL A 254 -17.39 9.47 -2.37
CA VAL A 254 -16.16 9.72 -3.14
C VAL A 254 -16.26 9.36 -4.63
N GLU A 255 -17.44 9.01 -5.17
CA GLU A 255 -17.60 8.75 -6.61
C GLU A 255 -17.23 9.97 -7.45
N TYR A 256 -16.36 9.80 -8.45
CA TYR A 256 -15.86 10.88 -9.31
C TYR A 256 -16.97 11.63 -10.08
N GLU A 257 -18.13 11.01 -10.35
CA GLU A 257 -19.26 11.73 -10.98
C GLU A 257 -19.90 12.78 -10.06
N THR A 258 -19.55 12.80 -8.76
CA THR A 258 -20.10 13.69 -7.72
C THR A 258 -19.13 14.76 -7.19
N CYS A 259 -17.89 14.84 -7.69
CA CYS A 259 -16.87 15.77 -7.18
C CYS A 259 -17.13 17.23 -7.60
N PHE A 260 -17.98 17.94 -6.84
CA PHE A 260 -18.24 19.39 -6.94
C PHE A 260 -17.67 20.12 -5.70
N PRO A 261 -17.44 21.44 -5.71
CA PRO A 261 -16.73 22.14 -4.64
C PRO A 261 -17.25 21.84 -3.22
N GLU A 262 -18.56 21.82 -3.07
CA GLU A 262 -19.30 21.60 -1.82
C GLU A 262 -19.19 20.15 -1.31
N ARG A 263 -18.73 19.23 -2.16
CA ARG A 263 -18.49 17.82 -1.84
C ARG A 263 -17.24 17.60 -1.00
N GLU A 264 -16.24 18.47 -1.13
CA GLU A 264 -14.97 18.30 -0.42
C GLU A 264 -15.16 18.40 1.10
N GLU A 265 -15.95 19.36 1.56
CA GLU A 265 -16.27 19.57 2.97
C GLU A 265 -17.12 18.43 3.53
N MET A 266 -18.14 17.95 2.79
CA MET A 266 -18.91 16.76 3.14
C MET A 266 -18.02 15.52 3.34
N VAL A 267 -17.06 15.28 2.43
CA VAL A 267 -16.13 14.16 2.54
C VAL A 267 -15.16 14.33 3.72
N LYS A 268 -14.67 15.55 3.97
CA LYS A 268 -13.84 15.87 5.15
C LYS A 268 -14.62 15.66 6.46
N ALA A 269 -15.92 16.00 6.50
CA ALA A 269 -16.79 15.74 7.64
C ALA A 269 -17.01 14.24 7.88
N LEU A 270 -17.26 13.45 6.83
CA LEU A 270 -17.35 11.98 6.91
C LEU A 270 -16.08 11.35 7.48
N ILE A 271 -14.92 11.70 6.93
CA ILE A 271 -13.60 11.19 7.35
C ILE A 271 -13.31 11.56 8.81
N LYS A 272 -13.67 12.78 9.23
CA LYS A 272 -13.54 13.23 10.63
C LYS A 272 -14.53 12.53 11.58
N ARG A 273 -15.69 12.09 11.09
CA ARG A 273 -16.77 11.52 11.93
C ARG A 273 -16.57 10.04 12.24
N SER A 274 -16.10 9.23 11.30
CA SER A 274 -15.79 7.82 11.55
C SER A 274 -14.73 7.24 10.61
N ASP A 275 -13.89 6.41 11.20
CA ASP A 275 -12.87 5.62 10.54
C ASP A 275 -13.42 4.36 9.84
N ALA A 276 -14.63 3.91 10.19
CA ALA A 276 -15.10 2.54 9.93
C ALA A 276 -15.15 2.16 8.43
N ALA A 277 -15.40 3.13 7.56
CA ALA A 277 -15.44 2.91 6.12
C ALA A 277 -14.07 2.59 5.49
N PHE A 278 -12.96 3.01 6.11
CA PHE A 278 -11.60 2.74 5.61
C PHE A 278 -11.16 1.28 5.82
N ASP A 279 -11.82 0.57 6.74
CA ASP A 279 -11.60 -0.85 7.05
C ASP A 279 -12.56 -1.77 6.26
N ARG A 280 -13.41 -1.22 5.40
CA ARG A 280 -14.29 -1.97 4.49
C ARG A 280 -13.73 -2.00 3.06
N ARG A 281 -14.03 -3.09 2.35
CA ARG A 281 -13.78 -3.26 0.90
C ARG A 281 -15.10 -3.47 0.17
N SER A 282 -15.18 -3.01 -1.08
CA SER A 282 -16.34 -3.27 -1.95
C SER A 282 -16.58 -4.77 -2.17
N ALA A 283 -17.77 -5.15 -2.63
CA ALA A 283 -18.03 -6.56 -2.93
C ALA A 283 -17.12 -7.10 -4.05
N LYS A 284 -17.04 -8.44 -4.13
CA LYS A 284 -16.41 -9.16 -5.23
C LYS A 284 -17.09 -8.81 -6.57
N PRO A 285 -16.35 -8.70 -7.69
CA PRO A 285 -14.96 -9.14 -7.86
C PRO A 285 -13.88 -8.06 -7.67
N GLU A 286 -14.21 -6.78 -7.49
CA GLU A 286 -13.18 -5.72 -7.46
C GLU A 286 -12.53 -5.51 -6.06
N GLU A 287 -13.19 -5.85 -4.94
CA GLU A 287 -12.66 -5.82 -3.56
C GLU A 287 -11.85 -4.55 -3.17
N LEU A 288 -12.27 -3.39 -3.66
CA LEU A 288 -11.54 -2.12 -3.57
C LEU A 288 -11.70 -1.47 -2.20
N SER A 289 -10.64 -0.80 -1.72
CA SER A 289 -10.74 0.21 -0.67
C SER A 289 -11.46 1.48 -1.16
N VAL A 290 -11.84 2.38 -0.24
CA VAL A 290 -12.38 3.72 -0.58
C VAL A 290 -11.48 4.50 -1.55
N TYR A 291 -10.16 4.49 -1.33
CA TYR A 291 -9.19 5.17 -2.19
C TYR A 291 -9.10 4.54 -3.59
N GLN A 292 -9.06 3.21 -3.65
CA GLN A 292 -9.05 2.46 -4.90
C GLN A 292 -10.39 2.64 -5.66
N HIS A 293 -11.50 2.71 -4.94
CA HIS A 293 -12.83 2.96 -5.49
C HIS A 293 -12.93 4.36 -6.11
N HIS A 294 -12.41 5.41 -5.45
CA HIS A 294 -12.33 6.75 -6.05
C HIS A 294 -11.56 6.73 -7.38
N MET A 295 -10.32 6.19 -7.36
CA MET A 295 -9.49 6.05 -8.56
C MET A 295 -10.21 5.28 -9.68
N ARG A 296 -10.85 4.17 -9.34
CA ARG A 296 -11.59 3.34 -10.27
C ARG A 296 -12.83 4.02 -10.85
N SER A 297 -13.53 4.84 -10.05
CA SER A 297 -14.68 5.62 -10.52
C SER A 297 -14.27 6.69 -11.54
N ARG A 298 -13.11 7.33 -11.34
CA ARG A 298 -12.47 8.26 -12.28
C ARG A 298 -12.09 7.59 -13.60
N GLU A 299 -11.44 6.43 -13.56
CA GLU A 299 -11.16 5.64 -14.77
C GLU A 299 -12.44 5.32 -15.56
N LYS A 300 -13.46 4.80 -14.86
CA LYS A 300 -14.76 4.44 -15.45
C LYS A 300 -15.43 5.67 -16.08
N TYR A 301 -15.37 6.84 -15.44
CA TYR A 301 -15.84 8.12 -16.02
C TYR A 301 -15.04 8.51 -17.27
N GLU A 302 -13.70 8.49 -17.22
CA GLU A 302 -12.86 8.85 -18.35
C GLU A 302 -13.13 7.95 -19.58
N ILE A 303 -13.27 6.65 -19.38
CA ILE A 303 -13.62 5.68 -20.44
C ILE A 303 -15.02 5.99 -21.00
N LYS A 304 -16.00 6.22 -20.12
CA LYS A 304 -17.38 6.64 -20.46
C LYS A 304 -17.40 7.95 -21.27
N GLN A 305 -16.50 8.90 -21.02
CA GLN A 305 -16.34 10.11 -21.85
C GLN A 305 -15.62 9.85 -23.17
N LYS A 306 -14.55 9.03 -23.18
CA LYS A 306 -13.80 8.63 -24.40
C LYS A 306 -14.72 7.90 -25.40
N ILE A 307 -15.62 7.03 -24.92
CA ILE A 307 -16.67 6.36 -25.71
C ILE A 307 -17.70 7.38 -26.24
N LYS A 308 -18.29 8.20 -25.36
CA LYS A 308 -19.27 9.24 -25.76
C LYS A 308 -18.69 10.25 -26.77
N LYS A 309 -17.37 10.49 -26.76
CA LYS A 309 -16.69 11.28 -27.80
C LYS A 309 -16.66 10.53 -29.14
N ARG A 310 -16.18 9.28 -29.16
CA ARG A 310 -16.16 8.43 -30.38
C ARG A 310 -17.54 8.33 -31.02
N GLU A 311 -18.59 8.06 -30.25
CA GLU A 311 -19.97 8.01 -30.76
C GLU A 311 -20.41 9.33 -31.41
N ARG A 312 -20.07 10.48 -30.82
CA ARG A 312 -20.42 11.80 -31.36
C ARG A 312 -19.67 12.09 -32.66
N ASP A 313 -18.39 11.74 -32.70
CA ASP A 313 -17.56 11.98 -33.87
C ASP A 313 -17.93 11.00 -35.01
N GLU A 314 -18.32 9.76 -34.72
CA GLU A 314 -18.99 8.86 -35.67
C GLU A 314 -20.34 9.39 -36.17
N LYS A 315 -21.20 9.90 -35.27
CA LYS A 315 -22.50 10.47 -35.65
C LYS A 315 -22.33 11.69 -36.56
N LYS A 316 -21.32 12.55 -36.29
CA LYS A 316 -20.91 13.63 -37.22
C LYS A 316 -20.42 13.08 -38.56
N LEU A 317 -19.57 12.06 -38.57
CA LEU A 317 -19.05 11.47 -39.81
C LEU A 317 -20.18 10.85 -40.67
N LYS A 318 -21.15 10.20 -40.01
CA LYS A 318 -22.35 9.64 -40.65
C LYS A 318 -23.30 10.73 -41.18
N MET A 319 -23.41 11.88 -40.52
CA MET A 319 -24.14 13.05 -41.04
C MET A 319 -23.38 13.71 -42.22
N ALA A 320 -22.08 13.99 -42.08
CA ALA A 320 -21.28 14.57 -43.16
C ALA A 320 -21.29 13.69 -44.43
N ASN A 321 -21.24 12.36 -44.29
CA ASN A 321 -21.36 11.43 -45.41
C ASN A 321 -22.79 11.36 -46.00
N LYS A 322 -23.82 11.77 -45.27
CA LYS A 322 -25.19 11.97 -45.80
C LYS A 322 -25.27 13.28 -46.58
N ASP A 323 -24.75 14.37 -46.01
CA ASP A 323 -24.71 15.70 -46.66
C ASP A 323 -23.89 15.67 -47.97
N LEU A 324 -22.83 14.84 -48.03
CA LEU A 324 -22.05 14.59 -49.25
C LEU A 324 -22.80 13.74 -50.29
N LYS A 325 -23.69 12.82 -49.87
CA LYS A 325 -24.57 12.08 -50.79
C LYS A 325 -25.70 12.94 -51.34
N GLU A 326 -26.29 13.82 -50.53
CA GLU A 326 -27.34 14.73 -50.97
C GLU A 326 -26.81 15.82 -51.93
N LYS A 327 -25.49 16.10 -51.91
CA LYS A 327 -24.81 16.98 -52.88
C LYS A 327 -24.28 16.29 -54.15
N SER A 328 -24.48 14.98 -54.30
CA SER A 328 -24.02 14.22 -55.48
C SER A 328 -25.16 13.51 -56.23
N GLY A 329 -26.42 13.90 -55.98
CA GLY A 329 -27.62 13.35 -56.59
C GLY A 329 -28.15 14.15 -57.79
N ASP A 330 -27.42 14.19 -58.89
CA ASP A 330 -27.98 14.51 -60.22
C ASP A 330 -27.18 13.79 -61.33
N VAL A 331 -27.76 13.66 -62.53
CA VAL A 331 -27.40 12.75 -63.67
C VAL A 331 -28.06 11.34 -63.56
N PRO A 332 -28.72 10.83 -64.63
CA PRO A 332 -29.74 9.79 -64.50
C PRO A 332 -29.27 8.33 -64.71
N ALA A 333 -30.16 7.38 -64.38
CA ALA A 333 -29.91 5.95 -64.40
C ALA A 333 -29.91 5.29 -65.79
N VAL A 334 -29.07 4.25 -65.94
CA VAL A 334 -29.15 3.20 -66.98
C VAL A 334 -29.37 1.86 -66.27
N LYS A 335 -29.98 0.87 -66.94
CA LYS A 335 -30.68 -0.26 -66.31
C LYS A 335 -29.91 -1.59 -66.31
N HIS A 336 -30.37 -2.51 -65.43
CA HIS A 336 -30.13 -3.97 -65.42
C HIS A 336 -28.67 -4.43 -65.11
N GLU A 337 -28.37 -5.61 -64.55
CA GLU A 337 -29.22 -6.78 -64.23
C GLU A 337 -28.69 -7.64 -63.03
N THR A 338 -29.60 -8.39 -62.39
CA THR A 338 -29.44 -9.67 -61.62
C THR A 338 -28.29 -9.94 -60.62
N GLY A 339 -28.71 -10.36 -59.41
CA GLY A 339 -28.07 -11.38 -58.55
C GLY A 339 -26.89 -10.96 -57.64
N ALA A 340 -26.45 -11.76 -56.65
CA ALA A 340 -27.11 -12.76 -55.81
C ALA A 340 -26.12 -13.26 -54.70
N ILE A 341 -26.62 -13.45 -53.47
CA ILE A 341 -26.16 -14.47 -52.48
C ILE A 341 -24.76 -14.35 -51.79
N SER A 342 -24.85 -14.20 -50.45
CA SER A 342 -23.99 -14.77 -49.37
C SER A 342 -22.68 -14.13 -48.89
N ARG A 343 -22.33 -14.55 -47.67
CA ARG A 343 -21.16 -14.27 -46.82
C ARG A 343 -20.06 -15.31 -47.09
N LYS A 344 -18.78 -14.95 -46.99
CA LYS A 344 -17.86 -15.42 -45.91
C LYS A 344 -16.45 -14.80 -45.97
N GLU A 345 -15.62 -15.22 -45.02
CA GLU A 345 -14.32 -14.67 -44.58
C GLU A 345 -13.09 -15.08 -45.44
N GLU A 346 -11.90 -14.71 -44.94
CA GLU A 346 -10.54 -15.27 -45.20
C GLU A 346 -9.73 -14.85 -46.46
N ALA A 347 -8.95 -13.78 -46.25
CA ALA A 347 -7.51 -13.67 -46.47
C ALA A 347 -6.74 -14.67 -47.37
N LYS A 348 -6.06 -14.14 -48.42
CA LYS A 348 -4.57 -14.10 -48.51
C LYS A 348 -4.04 -13.43 -49.79
N ASN A 349 -3.05 -12.54 -49.62
CA ASN A 349 -1.95 -12.08 -50.51
C ASN A 349 -1.68 -10.60 -50.18
N ILE A 350 -0.47 -10.13 -49.86
CA ILE A 350 0.91 -10.64 -50.02
C ILE A 350 1.30 -10.90 -51.47
N LYS A 351 1.78 -9.85 -52.17
CA LYS A 351 3.22 -9.72 -52.48
C LYS A 351 3.57 -8.35 -53.08
N ARG A 352 4.79 -7.89 -52.77
CA ARG A 352 5.50 -6.72 -53.36
C ARG A 352 4.84 -5.36 -53.04
N SER A 353 5.58 -4.25 -52.92
CA SER A 353 7.02 -4.01 -52.73
C SER A 353 7.15 -2.59 -52.16
N GLY A 354 8.04 -2.31 -51.21
CA GLY A 354 9.40 -1.84 -51.51
C GLY A 354 9.47 -0.31 -51.29
N GLU A 355 10.68 0.24 -51.07
CA GLU A 355 10.94 1.69 -50.84
C GLU A 355 10.28 2.26 -49.56
N GLN A 356 10.97 2.67 -48.49
CA GLN A 356 12.40 2.93 -48.21
C GLN A 356 13.02 4.12 -48.97
N ARG A 357 13.04 5.30 -48.33
CA ARG A 357 14.08 6.37 -48.35
C ARG A 357 13.60 7.53 -47.46
N THR A 358 14.24 7.88 -46.33
CA THR A 358 15.54 8.55 -46.14
C THR A 358 15.63 9.95 -46.77
N HIS A 359 15.60 10.99 -45.94
CA HIS A 359 16.10 12.33 -46.29
C HIS A 359 17.63 12.41 -46.12
N THR A 360 18.25 13.44 -46.72
CA THR A 360 19.70 13.71 -46.87
C THR A 360 20.38 12.93 -48.01
N SER A 361 21.24 13.53 -48.86
CA SER A 361 21.60 14.96 -49.04
C SER A 361 22.29 15.22 -50.42
N LEU A 362 22.92 16.40 -50.59
CA LEU A 362 23.79 16.85 -51.71
C LEU A 362 23.03 17.39 -52.95
N LYS A 363 23.49 18.38 -53.72
CA LYS A 363 24.62 19.38 -53.72
C LYS A 363 24.27 20.43 -54.83
N LYS A 364 24.83 21.64 -55.00
CA LYS A 364 25.78 22.58 -54.32
C LYS A 364 25.64 23.94 -55.04
N ARG A 365 25.70 25.10 -54.35
CA ARG A 365 26.29 26.41 -54.79
C ARG A 365 26.13 27.46 -53.66
N GLU A 366 27.23 28.03 -53.14
CA GLU A 366 27.82 29.37 -53.42
C GLU A 366 27.00 30.55 -52.83
N GLY A 367 27.53 31.46 -51.99
CA GLY A 367 28.83 31.55 -51.28
C GLY A 367 29.02 32.93 -50.58
N ALA A 368 29.98 33.06 -49.65
CA ALA A 368 30.36 34.28 -48.87
C ALA A 368 29.31 34.76 -47.81
N ASP A 369 29.65 35.47 -46.72
CA ASP A 369 30.97 35.89 -46.19
C ASP A 369 30.99 36.17 -44.65
N LEU A 370 32.20 36.29 -44.09
CA LEU A 370 32.64 37.01 -42.86
C LEU A 370 31.98 36.82 -41.46
N GLN A 371 32.78 36.20 -40.56
CA GLN A 371 33.26 36.68 -39.22
C GLN A 371 32.33 36.97 -38.01
N ASP A 372 32.77 36.44 -36.85
CA ASP A 372 32.49 36.81 -35.44
C ASP A 372 32.94 38.28 -35.11
N PRO A 373 32.79 38.90 -33.88
CA PRO A 373 32.67 38.26 -32.55
C PRO A 373 31.99 39.02 -31.35
N VAL A 374 32.05 38.38 -30.15
CA VAL A 374 32.44 38.95 -28.82
C VAL A 374 31.48 39.84 -27.95
N VAL A 375 31.09 39.28 -26.79
CA VAL A 375 31.31 39.81 -25.39
C VAL A 375 30.35 40.84 -24.72
N SER A 376 29.50 40.30 -23.82
CA SER A 376 29.36 40.64 -22.36
C SER A 376 28.53 41.82 -21.82
N GLU A 377 28.28 41.73 -20.50
CA GLU A 377 27.91 42.77 -19.52
C GLU A 377 26.53 43.46 -19.62
N SER A 378 25.92 43.97 -18.53
CA SER A 378 26.08 43.63 -17.09
C SER A 378 24.82 43.98 -16.25
N SER A 379 24.86 43.51 -15.00
CA SER A 379 23.85 43.43 -13.94
C SER A 379 23.18 44.72 -13.38
N LYS A 380 22.11 44.48 -12.58
CA LYS A 380 21.58 45.19 -11.38
C LYS A 380 20.44 46.24 -11.49
N MET A 381 19.43 45.99 -10.63
CA MET A 381 18.83 46.85 -9.56
C MET A 381 19.39 48.29 -9.36
N GLU A 382 18.67 49.28 -8.82
CA GLU A 382 17.45 49.28 -7.94
C GLU A 382 16.50 50.48 -8.30
N SER A 383 15.64 51.15 -7.48
CA SER A 383 15.36 51.24 -6.03
C SER A 383 13.88 51.57 -5.70
N SER A 384 13.53 51.49 -4.40
CA SER A 384 12.29 51.98 -3.74
C SER A 384 12.35 53.54 -3.48
N PRO A 385 11.51 54.26 -2.64
CA PRO A 385 10.61 53.81 -1.54
C PRO A 385 9.34 54.63 -1.11
N LEU A 386 8.62 54.07 -0.11
CA LEU A 386 7.90 54.68 1.06
C LEU A 386 6.51 55.40 1.00
N ALA A 387 5.54 54.78 1.72
CA ALA A 387 4.64 55.28 2.80
C ALA A 387 3.54 56.39 2.60
N GLY A 388 2.37 56.21 3.28
CA GLY A 388 1.51 57.34 3.73
C GLY A 388 -0.01 57.09 3.98
N SER A 389 -0.42 57.05 5.26
CA SER A 389 -1.70 57.54 5.88
C SER A 389 -3.12 57.34 5.28
N GLU A 390 -3.99 56.70 6.09
CA GLU A 390 -5.37 57.07 6.55
C GLU A 390 -6.41 57.93 5.76
N LYS A 391 -7.69 57.54 5.99
CA LYS A 391 -8.96 58.34 6.15
C LYS A 391 -9.90 58.71 4.98
N ASP A 392 -11.12 58.15 5.09
CA ASP A 392 -12.48 58.75 5.03
C ASP A 392 -13.02 59.64 3.87
N ALA A 393 -14.21 59.20 3.41
CA ALA A 393 -15.44 59.96 3.08
C ALA A 393 -15.61 60.82 1.78
N LYS A 394 -16.75 60.56 1.10
CA LYS A 394 -17.68 61.44 0.32
C LYS A 394 -17.09 62.61 -0.51
N ASP A 395 -17.36 62.74 -1.83
CA ASP A 395 -18.68 63.02 -2.44
C ASP A 395 -18.60 62.88 -3.99
N GLN A 396 -19.61 62.33 -4.69
CA GLN A 396 -20.71 62.97 -5.45
C GLN A 396 -20.41 63.78 -6.74
N ASN A 397 -21.17 63.42 -7.81
CA ASN A 397 -21.63 64.24 -8.95
C ASN A 397 -20.54 64.83 -9.89
N GLN A 398 -20.61 64.93 -11.22
CA GLN A 398 -21.59 64.86 -12.34
C GLN A 398 -20.82 65.46 -13.56
N PHE A 399 -21.26 65.62 -14.83
CA PHE A 399 -22.53 65.44 -15.55
C PHE A 399 -22.27 65.31 -17.08
N GLY A 400 -23.18 64.63 -17.81
CA GLY A 400 -23.45 64.87 -19.25
C GLY A 400 -23.14 63.69 -20.20
N ARG A 401 -23.86 63.48 -21.31
CA ARG A 401 -25.05 64.14 -21.89
C ARG A 401 -25.84 63.12 -22.79
N PRO A 402 -26.96 63.42 -23.51
CA PRO A 402 -28.20 62.67 -23.22
C PRO A 402 -29.02 62.06 -24.40
N LEU A 403 -29.88 61.09 -24.03
CA LEU A 403 -31.29 60.83 -24.47
C LEU A 403 -31.74 61.06 -25.94
N LYS A 404 -32.44 60.04 -26.52
CA LYS A 404 -33.90 60.13 -26.85
C LYS A 404 -34.58 58.83 -27.37
N ARG A 405 -35.66 58.46 -26.66
CA ARG A 405 -37.01 57.95 -27.09
C ARG A 405 -37.20 56.82 -28.13
N ALA A 406 -38.05 55.85 -27.77
CA ALA A 406 -38.79 54.92 -28.64
C ALA A 406 -40.16 55.49 -29.08
N PRO A 407 -40.99 54.78 -29.88
CA PRO A 407 -42.05 53.93 -29.26
C PRO A 407 -42.55 52.68 -30.04
N THR A 408 -43.29 51.82 -29.32
CA THR A 408 -44.43 50.94 -29.73
C THR A 408 -44.32 49.90 -30.86
N ALA A 409 -44.44 48.61 -30.46
CA ALA A 409 -45.35 47.63 -31.07
C ALA A 409 -45.73 46.53 -30.03
N SER A 410 -46.91 45.91 -30.15
CA SER A 410 -47.54 45.07 -29.10
C SER A 410 -47.09 43.60 -29.05
N GLN A 411 -47.27 42.95 -27.89
CA GLN A 411 -46.95 41.53 -27.66
C GLN A 411 -48.02 40.55 -28.21
N LYS A 412 -47.58 39.37 -28.70
CA LYS A 412 -48.02 38.02 -28.23
C LYS A 412 -47.15 36.89 -28.87
N PRO A 413 -47.22 35.62 -28.41
CA PRO A 413 -46.02 34.97 -27.86
C PRO A 413 -45.34 33.95 -28.77
N ARG A 414 -44.10 33.56 -28.41
CA ARG A 414 -43.45 32.33 -28.90
C ARG A 414 -42.74 31.56 -27.79
N SER A 415 -43.31 30.39 -27.47
CA SER A 415 -42.67 29.14 -27.02
C SER A 415 -41.42 29.22 -26.13
N SER A 416 -41.55 28.70 -24.91
CA SER A 416 -40.43 28.38 -24.03
C SER A 416 -39.40 27.47 -24.73
N LYS A 417 -38.20 28.01 -25.01
CA LYS A 417 -37.04 27.18 -25.30
C LYS A 417 -36.67 26.43 -24.03
N LYS A 418 -36.91 25.11 -24.00
CA LYS A 418 -36.40 24.23 -22.92
C LYS A 418 -34.89 24.46 -22.78
N VAL A 419 -34.47 25.07 -21.68
CA VAL A 419 -33.06 25.11 -21.29
C VAL A 419 -32.68 23.68 -20.95
N SER A 420 -31.92 23.04 -21.83
CA SER A 420 -31.35 21.72 -21.55
C SER A 420 -30.32 21.89 -20.44
N SER A 421 -30.72 21.58 -19.20
CA SER A 421 -29.85 21.50 -18.03
C SER A 421 -28.75 20.46 -18.28
N ARG A 422 -27.60 20.93 -18.77
CA ARG A 422 -26.39 20.12 -18.79
C ARG A 422 -25.94 19.97 -17.34
N LYS A 423 -25.97 18.75 -16.79
CA LYS A 423 -25.33 18.48 -15.50
C LYS A 423 -23.91 19.07 -15.48
N PRO A 424 -23.47 19.67 -14.37
CA PRO A 424 -22.10 20.18 -14.24
C PRO A 424 -21.09 19.06 -14.51
N LYS A 425 -19.88 19.44 -14.92
CA LYS A 425 -18.76 18.50 -14.98
C LYS A 425 -18.16 18.39 -13.58
N PRO A 426 -17.73 17.20 -13.13
CA PRO A 426 -16.90 17.07 -11.94
C PRO A 426 -15.64 17.94 -12.03
N SER A 427 -15.25 18.52 -10.90
CA SER A 427 -14.01 19.25 -10.72
C SER A 427 -12.88 18.26 -10.46
N GLN A 428 -11.86 18.29 -11.33
CA GLN A 428 -10.68 17.44 -11.14
C GLN A 428 -9.91 17.83 -9.87
N THR A 429 -9.81 19.11 -9.55
CA THR A 429 -9.13 19.59 -8.32
C THR A 429 -9.80 19.06 -7.05
N VAL A 430 -11.13 19.02 -7.00
CA VAL A 430 -11.88 18.44 -5.87
C VAL A 430 -11.61 16.93 -5.75
N ALA A 431 -11.56 16.22 -6.88
CA ALA A 431 -11.24 14.80 -6.89
C ALA A 431 -9.79 14.52 -6.42
N ASP A 432 -8.81 15.29 -6.92
CA ASP A 432 -7.41 15.19 -6.52
C ASP A 432 -7.22 15.57 -5.02
N ASN A 433 -7.99 16.55 -4.50
CA ASN A 433 -8.03 16.89 -3.07
C ASN A 433 -8.63 15.76 -2.21
N ILE A 434 -9.80 15.22 -2.59
CA ILE A 434 -10.43 14.07 -1.90
C ILE A 434 -9.47 12.87 -1.88
N LEU A 435 -8.81 12.57 -2.99
CA LEU A 435 -7.82 11.50 -3.11
C LEU A 435 -6.63 11.72 -2.15
N LYS A 436 -6.16 12.98 -2.01
CA LYS A 436 -5.09 13.35 -1.09
C LYS A 436 -5.50 13.19 0.39
N GLU A 437 -6.70 13.62 0.77
CA GLU A 437 -7.19 13.47 2.15
C GLU A 437 -7.43 12.01 2.53
N LEU A 438 -8.03 11.21 1.65
CA LEU A 438 -8.19 9.76 1.85
C LEU A 438 -6.84 9.05 2.08
N LYS A 439 -5.82 9.43 1.30
CA LYS A 439 -4.45 8.90 1.41
C LYS A 439 -3.82 9.32 2.74
N LEU A 440 -3.80 10.62 3.04
CA LEU A 440 -3.17 11.15 4.25
C LEU A 440 -3.85 10.61 5.51
N HIS A 441 -5.18 10.55 5.56
CA HIS A 441 -5.92 10.01 6.71
C HIS A 441 -5.60 8.54 6.98
N TYR A 442 -5.56 7.69 5.95
CA TYR A 442 -5.18 6.29 6.14
C TYR A 442 -3.72 6.15 6.59
N LEU A 443 -2.80 6.89 5.97
CA LEU A 443 -1.37 6.82 6.34
C LEU A 443 -1.08 7.34 7.75
N ARG A 444 -1.80 8.38 8.22
CA ARG A 444 -1.77 8.85 9.62
C ARG A 444 -2.27 7.76 10.57
N THR A 445 -3.48 7.24 10.35
CA THR A 445 -4.10 6.23 11.25
C THR A 445 -3.34 4.89 11.24
N ALA A 446 -2.63 4.55 10.17
CA ALA A 446 -1.75 3.39 10.08
C ALA A 446 -0.31 3.63 10.61
N LEU A 447 -0.02 4.79 11.19
CA LEU A 447 1.26 5.15 11.84
C LEU A 447 1.09 5.38 13.35
N CYS A 448 -0.06 5.91 13.79
CA CYS A 448 -0.33 6.19 15.20
C CYS A 448 -0.45 4.92 16.06
N GLN A 449 -0.31 5.06 17.38
CA GLN A 449 -0.81 4.05 18.31
C GLN A 449 -2.35 4.09 18.34
N GLU A 450 -3.00 3.11 17.73
CA GLU A 450 -4.36 2.74 18.11
C GLU A 450 -4.38 2.32 19.59
N SER A 451 -5.38 2.79 20.34
CA SER A 451 -5.60 2.34 21.72
C SER A 451 -6.04 0.86 21.73
N PRO A 452 -5.72 0.06 22.77
CA PRO A 452 -6.14 -1.35 22.83
C PRO A 452 -7.65 -1.56 22.59
N TRP A 453 -8.49 -0.70 23.16
CA TRP A 453 -9.94 -0.66 22.94
C TRP A 453 -10.37 -0.47 21.47
N GLN A 454 -9.58 0.25 20.65
CA GLN A 454 -9.85 0.44 19.23
C GLN A 454 -9.48 -0.83 18.42
N TYR A 455 -8.38 -1.48 18.79
CA TYR A 455 -7.96 -2.76 18.24
C TYR A 455 -8.99 -3.87 18.54
N GLU A 456 -9.46 -3.97 19.79
CA GLU A 456 -10.50 -4.92 20.20
C GLU A 456 -11.81 -4.71 19.43
N LYS A 457 -12.21 -3.46 19.18
CA LYS A 457 -13.40 -3.13 18.38
C LYS A 457 -13.24 -3.47 16.88
N ARG A 458 -12.02 -3.49 16.35
CA ARG A 458 -11.71 -3.79 14.92
C ARG A 458 -11.38 -5.27 14.67
N GLY A 459 -10.86 -5.97 15.67
CA GLY A 459 -10.28 -7.31 15.55
C GLY A 459 -8.89 -7.36 14.88
N TYR A 460 -8.38 -6.24 14.39
CA TYR A 460 -7.03 -6.10 13.82
C TYR A 460 -6.51 -4.65 13.93
N ARG A 461 -5.21 -4.46 13.71
CA ARG A 461 -4.50 -3.16 13.80
C ARG A 461 -4.22 -2.60 12.41
N ARG A 462 -4.39 -1.29 12.17
CA ARG A 462 -3.82 -0.64 10.96
C ARG A 462 -2.30 -0.54 11.08
N ASN A 463 -1.58 -0.72 9.97
CA ASN A 463 -0.11 -0.67 9.92
C ASN A 463 0.40 -0.32 8.50
N PRO A 464 1.71 -0.14 8.27
CA PRO A 464 2.25 0.18 6.94
C PRO A 464 1.89 -0.84 5.85
N ASN A 465 1.65 -2.11 6.20
CA ASN A 465 1.25 -3.14 5.25
C ASN A 465 -0.22 -3.01 4.84
N THR A 466 -1.14 -2.73 5.78
CA THR A 466 -2.53 -2.43 5.43
C THR A 466 -2.63 -1.13 4.63
N ALA A 467 -1.73 -0.16 4.86
CA ALA A 467 -1.64 1.06 4.05
C ALA A 467 -1.21 0.78 2.60
N VAL A 468 -0.21 -0.06 2.36
CA VAL A 468 0.15 -0.52 1.01
C VAL A 468 -1.04 -1.24 0.34
N GLN A 469 -1.76 -2.09 1.06
CA GLN A 469 -2.95 -2.79 0.55
C GLN A 469 -4.16 -1.85 0.32
N PHE A 470 -4.27 -0.76 1.09
CA PHE A 470 -5.31 0.25 0.94
C PHE A 470 -5.08 1.12 -0.29
N LEU A 471 -3.84 1.47 -0.60
CA LEU A 471 -3.48 2.30 -1.76
C LEU A 471 -3.33 1.49 -3.07
N TYR A 472 -2.70 0.31 -3.02
CA TYR A 472 -2.26 -0.45 -4.20
C TYR A 472 -2.71 -1.92 -4.25
N GLY A 473 -3.39 -2.43 -3.21
CA GLY A 473 -3.79 -3.84 -3.14
C GLY A 473 -2.55 -4.74 -3.10
N ASP A 474 -2.41 -5.60 -4.10
CA ASP A 474 -1.21 -6.46 -4.25
C ASP A 474 0.08 -5.68 -4.55
N ASN A 475 -0.01 -4.39 -4.90
CA ASN A 475 1.13 -3.51 -5.19
C ASN A 475 2.08 -4.05 -6.28
N GLU A 476 1.55 -4.42 -7.46
CA GLU A 476 2.32 -4.96 -8.60
C GLU A 476 3.56 -4.13 -9.01
N GLN A 477 3.55 -2.83 -8.71
CA GLN A 477 4.64 -1.91 -9.03
C GLN A 477 5.69 -1.80 -7.92
N GLU A 478 5.48 -2.46 -6.77
CA GLU A 478 6.25 -2.35 -5.53
C GLU A 478 6.57 -0.89 -5.14
N THR A 479 5.54 -0.04 -5.22
CA THR A 479 5.61 1.36 -4.77
C THR A 479 5.85 1.42 -3.27
N GLN A 480 6.93 2.07 -2.86
CA GLN A 480 7.30 2.27 -1.46
C GLN A 480 6.56 3.47 -0.87
N ILE A 481 6.02 3.32 0.34
CA ILE A 481 5.38 4.39 1.13
C ILE A 481 6.26 4.87 2.29
N GLY A 482 7.53 4.49 2.30
CA GLY A 482 8.48 4.87 3.34
C GLY A 482 9.92 4.69 2.89
N PHE A 483 10.86 5.25 3.64
CA PHE A 483 12.28 5.20 3.31
C PHE A 483 13.15 5.25 4.57
N GLU A 484 13.96 4.20 4.80
CA GLU A 484 14.97 4.17 5.87
C GLU A 484 16.36 4.09 5.25
N PHE A 485 17.31 4.94 5.68
CA PHE A 485 18.67 4.88 5.13
C PHE A 485 19.75 5.46 6.06
N PRO A 486 20.92 4.81 6.21
CA PRO A 486 21.23 3.40 5.86
C PRO A 486 20.40 2.39 6.68
N PRO A 487 20.43 1.09 6.32
CA PRO A 487 19.84 0.02 7.17
C PRO A 487 20.51 -0.09 8.54
N LYS A 488 19.87 -0.78 9.50
CA LYS A 488 20.39 -0.97 10.87
C LYS A 488 21.60 -1.92 10.92
N ILE A 489 22.79 -1.35 10.70
CA ILE A 489 24.10 -2.03 10.83
C ILE A 489 24.83 -1.48 12.08
N PRO A 490 25.55 -2.29 12.88
CA PRO A 490 26.13 -1.81 14.13
C PRO A 490 27.32 -0.83 13.99
N LYS A 491 27.26 0.26 14.78
CA LYS A 491 28.40 0.97 15.42
C LYS A 491 29.34 1.86 14.57
N THR A 492 29.25 1.94 13.24
CA THR A 492 30.07 2.89 12.45
C THR A 492 29.24 3.79 11.52
N PRO A 493 29.61 5.07 11.32
CA PRO A 493 28.95 5.94 10.34
C PRO A 493 29.15 5.41 8.92
N TYR A 494 28.07 5.19 8.18
CA TYR A 494 28.15 4.60 6.84
C TYR A 494 28.69 5.62 5.82
N GLU A 495 29.85 5.34 5.20
CA GLU A 495 30.49 6.24 4.23
C GLU A 495 30.07 5.92 2.80
N ILE A 496 29.26 6.79 2.21
CA ILE A 496 28.50 6.53 0.97
C ILE A 496 29.08 7.29 -0.23
N ASN A 497 29.16 6.61 -1.39
CA ASN A 497 29.23 7.27 -2.68
C ASN A 497 27.81 7.61 -3.18
N PHE A 498 27.49 8.90 -3.29
CA PHE A 498 26.15 9.36 -3.66
C PHE A 498 25.76 9.01 -5.11
N ARG A 499 26.74 8.81 -6.00
CA ARG A 499 26.50 8.34 -7.37
C ARG A 499 26.00 6.90 -7.37
N ASP A 500 26.64 6.04 -6.59
CA ASP A 500 26.30 4.62 -6.51
C ASP A 500 24.96 4.43 -5.79
N PHE A 501 24.67 5.28 -4.79
CA PHE A 501 23.33 5.40 -4.20
C PHE A 501 22.27 5.75 -5.25
N THR A 502 22.48 6.83 -6.01
CA THR A 502 21.50 7.29 -7.00
C THR A 502 21.19 6.22 -8.05
N LYS A 503 22.23 5.47 -8.50
CA LYS A 503 22.09 4.35 -9.44
C LYS A 503 21.35 3.17 -8.82
N SER A 504 21.73 2.75 -7.61
CA SER A 504 21.19 1.53 -6.99
C SER A 504 19.72 1.68 -6.57
N TYR A 505 19.31 2.89 -6.17
CA TYR A 505 17.90 3.21 -5.87
C TYR A 505 17.13 3.73 -7.10
N GLU A 506 17.68 3.69 -8.31
CA GLU A 506 17.03 4.27 -9.51
C GLU A 506 15.71 3.57 -9.85
N SER A 507 15.67 2.23 -9.81
CA SER A 507 14.52 1.40 -10.16
C SER A 507 13.35 1.48 -9.16
N LEU A 508 13.61 1.84 -7.91
CA LEU A 508 12.58 1.86 -6.85
C LEU A 508 11.58 2.99 -7.04
N LYS A 509 10.29 2.66 -6.99
CA LYS A 509 9.19 3.64 -7.03
C LYS A 509 8.82 4.07 -5.63
N PHE A 510 8.58 5.35 -5.46
CA PHE A 510 8.04 5.95 -4.24
C PHE A 510 6.69 6.58 -4.58
N ASP A 511 5.79 6.65 -3.61
CA ASP A 511 4.61 7.50 -3.74
C ASP A 511 4.98 8.97 -3.50
N SER A 512 4.14 9.91 -3.95
CA SER A 512 4.33 11.34 -3.61
C SER A 512 4.12 11.66 -2.13
N VAL A 513 3.50 10.74 -1.37
CA VAL A 513 3.36 10.80 0.09
C VAL A 513 4.11 9.64 0.74
N LEU A 514 5.12 9.94 1.55
CA LEU A 514 5.77 8.94 2.41
C LEU A 514 5.20 9.01 3.83
N GLN A 515 4.87 7.84 4.39
CA GLN A 515 4.43 7.68 5.77
C GLN A 515 5.56 7.99 6.76
N HIS A 516 6.79 7.60 6.42
CA HIS A 516 7.99 7.92 7.19
C HIS A 516 9.22 8.10 6.28
N VAL A 517 10.18 8.89 6.73
CA VAL A 517 11.55 8.95 6.20
C VAL A 517 12.51 8.97 7.39
N GLU A 518 13.39 7.97 7.51
CA GLU A 518 14.40 7.89 8.57
C GLU A 518 15.82 7.95 7.99
N PHE A 519 16.61 8.94 8.43
CA PHE A 519 18.03 9.05 8.12
C PHE A 519 18.90 8.70 9.33
N ARG A 520 19.65 7.61 9.25
CA ARG A 520 20.61 7.17 10.28
C ARG A 520 21.98 7.83 10.09
N GLN A 521 22.86 7.66 11.08
CA GLN A 521 24.20 8.24 11.08
C GLN A 521 25.05 7.83 9.86
N MET A 522 25.31 8.78 8.96
CA MET A 522 26.02 8.54 7.70
C MET A 522 26.91 9.73 7.27
N LYS A 523 27.72 9.53 6.23
CA LYS A 523 28.64 10.53 5.66
C LYS A 523 28.83 10.33 4.16
N VAL A 524 28.80 11.39 3.36
CA VAL A 524 28.96 11.35 1.90
C VAL A 524 30.42 11.58 1.50
N LYS A 525 31.06 10.56 0.92
CA LYS A 525 32.47 10.60 0.45
C LYS A 525 32.68 11.48 -0.79
N SER A 526 31.67 11.56 -1.64
CA SER A 526 31.74 12.27 -2.93
C SER A 526 30.40 12.95 -3.19
N PRO A 527 30.20 14.18 -2.66
CA PRO A 527 29.00 14.95 -2.97
C PRO A 527 28.94 15.26 -4.48
N PRO A 528 27.73 15.43 -5.05
CA PRO A 528 27.56 15.73 -6.47
C PRO A 528 28.35 16.98 -6.90
N GLY A 529 28.83 16.97 -8.15
CA GLY A 529 29.87 17.90 -8.65
C GLY A 529 29.54 19.40 -8.72
N LYS A 530 28.40 19.83 -8.17
CA LYS A 530 28.18 21.23 -7.75
C LYS A 530 27.93 21.22 -6.24
N ARG A 531 28.70 22.03 -5.51
CA ARG A 531 28.36 22.38 -4.12
C ARG A 531 26.97 23.04 -4.07
N PRO A 532 26.24 22.96 -2.96
CA PRO A 532 24.96 23.67 -2.81
C PRO A 532 25.20 25.18 -2.91
N ASP A 533 24.27 25.90 -3.54
CA ASP A 533 24.47 27.31 -3.94
C ASP A 533 24.59 28.28 -2.74
N TRP A 534 24.19 27.86 -1.54
CA TRP A 534 24.33 28.55 -0.24
C TRP A 534 25.62 28.19 0.52
N THR A 535 26.63 27.63 -0.15
CA THR A 535 27.91 27.31 0.50
C THR A 535 29.04 28.18 -0.02
N ASP A 536 29.78 28.78 0.92
CA ASP A 536 30.80 29.81 0.70
C ASP A 536 31.75 29.47 -0.46
N SER A 537 31.71 30.31 -1.50
CA SER A 537 32.70 30.32 -2.58
C SER A 537 34.10 30.69 -2.07
N GLU A 538 34.20 31.41 -0.95
CA GLU A 538 35.45 31.80 -0.30
C GLU A 538 36.16 30.67 0.47
N GLY A 539 35.58 29.46 0.52
CA GLY A 539 36.26 28.29 1.08
C GLY A 539 36.34 28.21 2.61
N ARG A 540 35.73 29.14 3.34
CA ARG A 540 35.45 29.00 4.79
C ARG A 540 34.36 27.93 5.00
N ALA A 541 34.79 26.66 5.01
CA ALA A 541 33.87 25.55 5.19
C ALA A 541 33.23 25.57 6.58
N SER A 542 31.94 25.90 6.65
CA SER A 542 31.07 25.67 7.81
C SER A 542 31.24 24.22 8.29
N THR A 543 31.53 24.02 9.58
CA THR A 543 31.89 22.71 10.13
C THR A 543 30.73 21.72 10.25
N GLY A 544 29.49 22.20 10.25
CA GLY A 544 28.28 21.36 10.34
C GLY A 544 28.09 20.43 9.14
N ARG A 545 27.53 19.24 9.40
CA ARG A 545 27.22 18.24 8.37
C ARG A 545 26.21 18.74 7.34
N LYS A 546 26.28 18.19 6.13
CA LYS A 546 25.40 18.51 4.99
C LYS A 546 24.97 17.25 4.22
N ASP A 547 25.03 16.10 4.89
CA ASP A 547 24.95 14.78 4.27
C ASP A 547 23.52 14.41 3.89
N VAL A 548 22.55 14.59 4.79
CA VAL A 548 21.13 14.24 4.53
C VAL A 548 20.50 15.06 3.41
N TYR A 549 20.95 16.31 3.22
CA TYR A 549 20.42 17.22 2.19
C TYR A 549 20.45 16.60 0.78
N TYR A 550 21.51 15.88 0.41
CA TYR A 550 21.59 15.27 -0.92
C TYR A 550 20.49 14.22 -1.13
N PHE A 551 20.09 13.51 -0.07
CA PHE A 551 19.04 12.48 -0.09
C PHE A 551 17.64 13.11 -0.08
N PHE A 552 17.40 14.14 0.73
CA PHE A 552 16.16 14.93 0.66
C PHE A 552 15.96 15.58 -0.72
N ARG A 553 17.01 16.19 -1.29
CA ARG A 553 16.97 16.72 -2.67
C ARG A 553 16.67 15.63 -3.70
N TRP A 554 17.16 14.40 -3.50
CA TRP A 554 16.85 13.27 -4.37
C TRP A 554 15.40 12.79 -4.22
N LEU A 555 14.86 12.70 -2.99
CA LEU A 555 13.45 12.39 -2.75
C LEU A 555 12.53 13.40 -3.47
N SER A 556 12.76 14.71 -3.29
CA SER A 556 11.96 15.74 -3.98
C SER A 556 12.22 15.77 -5.49
N LYS A 557 13.47 15.98 -5.93
CA LYS A 557 13.80 16.32 -7.34
C LYS A 557 14.06 15.13 -8.26
N LYS A 558 14.08 13.90 -7.74
CA LYS A 558 14.24 12.66 -8.53
C LYS A 558 13.17 11.61 -8.29
N LYS A 559 12.60 11.53 -7.08
CA LYS A 559 11.49 10.60 -6.76
C LYS A 559 10.11 11.27 -6.67
N LEU A 560 10.04 12.60 -6.77
CA LEU A 560 8.79 13.38 -6.77
C LEU A 560 7.95 13.16 -5.50
N VAL A 561 8.64 13.03 -4.37
CA VAL A 561 8.01 13.05 -3.03
C VAL A 561 7.69 14.50 -2.67
N GLU A 562 6.46 14.75 -2.25
CA GLU A 562 5.90 16.08 -1.94
C GLU A 562 5.48 16.19 -0.47
N ASN A 563 4.98 15.09 0.11
CA ASN A 563 4.56 15.01 1.52
C ASN A 563 5.35 13.93 2.25
N ILE A 564 5.72 14.20 3.50
CA ILE A 564 6.30 13.20 4.41
C ILE A 564 5.59 13.31 5.77
N ILE A 565 4.86 12.27 6.18
CA ILE A 565 4.11 12.34 7.44
C ILE A 565 5.06 12.35 8.65
N HIS A 566 6.12 11.53 8.66
CA HIS A 566 7.09 11.50 9.76
C HIS A 566 8.54 11.54 9.27
N VAL A 567 9.30 12.57 9.64
CA VAL A 567 10.73 12.69 9.35
C VAL A 567 11.54 12.40 10.61
N ILE A 568 12.43 11.41 10.57
CA ILE A 568 13.39 11.07 11.63
C ILE A 568 14.81 11.30 11.12
N VAL A 569 15.66 12.02 11.86
CA VAL A 569 17.07 12.25 11.49
C VAL A 569 18.01 12.09 12.69
N GLU A 570 18.90 11.09 12.64
CA GLU A 570 19.94 10.84 13.65
C GLU A 570 21.06 11.90 13.57
N ASP A 571 20.92 12.96 14.36
CA ASP A 571 21.85 14.10 14.35
C ASP A 571 22.56 14.39 15.68
N GLY A 572 22.29 13.61 16.73
CA GLY A 572 22.85 13.82 18.07
C GLY A 572 24.27 13.29 18.29
N ASN A 573 24.84 12.63 17.28
CA ASN A 573 26.14 11.95 17.38
C ASN A 573 27.22 12.65 16.55
N GLY A 574 28.28 13.14 17.21
CA GLY A 574 29.40 13.82 16.55
C GLY A 574 29.12 15.30 16.28
N ILE A 575 29.40 15.77 15.07
CA ILE A 575 29.06 17.13 14.63
C ILE A 575 27.65 17.08 13.99
N PRO A 576 26.68 17.89 14.45
CA PRO A 576 25.35 17.91 13.87
C PRO A 576 25.33 18.57 12.47
N HIS A 577 24.19 18.52 11.79
CA HIS A 577 23.98 19.27 10.56
C HIS A 577 23.87 20.78 10.84
N SER A 578 24.33 21.58 9.87
CA SER A 578 24.13 23.04 9.94
C SER A 578 22.65 23.39 9.73
N ASP A 579 22.22 24.50 10.29
CA ASP A 579 20.81 24.89 10.31
C ASP A 579 20.27 25.19 8.90
N GLU A 580 21.09 25.79 8.04
CA GLU A 580 20.78 25.96 6.61
C GLU A 580 20.69 24.62 5.86
N ALA A 581 21.38 23.58 6.35
CA ALA A 581 21.29 22.23 5.78
C ALA A 581 19.99 21.52 6.21
N MET A 582 19.40 21.87 7.36
CA MET A 582 18.04 21.45 7.72
C MET A 582 16.99 22.21 6.89
N GLU A 583 17.09 23.55 6.83
CA GLU A 583 16.17 24.39 6.05
C GLU A 583 16.09 23.95 4.58
N GLU A 584 17.24 23.80 3.91
CA GLU A 584 17.31 23.38 2.51
C GLU A 584 16.98 21.88 2.29
N SER A 585 16.95 21.08 3.35
CA SER A 585 16.44 19.69 3.28
C SER A 585 14.93 19.62 3.33
N LEU A 586 14.28 20.43 4.19
CA LEU A 586 12.87 20.27 4.54
C LEU A 586 11.93 21.18 3.74
N LYS A 587 12.38 22.36 3.28
CA LYS A 587 11.55 23.39 2.59
C LYS A 587 10.78 22.90 1.35
N ASP A 588 11.25 21.83 0.73
CA ASP A 588 10.72 21.23 -0.50
C ASP A 588 9.56 20.24 -0.25
N PHE A 589 9.19 20.04 1.01
CA PHE A 589 8.18 19.07 1.46
C PHE A 589 7.12 19.73 2.34
N ASN A 590 5.96 19.07 2.43
CA ASN A 590 4.98 19.29 3.48
C ASN A 590 5.06 18.13 4.50
N ILE A 591 5.49 18.48 5.72
CA ILE A 591 5.84 17.58 6.82
C ILE A 591 4.83 17.71 7.97
N GLU A 592 4.34 16.58 8.50
CA GLU A 592 3.38 16.59 9.62
C GLU A 592 4.02 16.34 11.00
N ILE A 593 5.06 15.49 11.06
CA ILE A 593 5.78 15.10 12.27
C ILE A 593 7.29 15.22 12.03
N LEU A 594 8.02 15.91 12.91
CA LEU A 594 9.48 16.09 12.82
C LEU A 594 10.21 15.60 14.08
N ASP A 595 11.08 14.60 13.89
CA ASP A 595 12.04 14.06 14.87
C ASP A 595 13.48 14.21 14.37
N TRP A 596 13.93 15.47 14.28
CA TRP A 596 15.34 15.77 13.98
C TRP A 596 16.14 15.75 15.28
N ARG A 597 16.98 14.73 15.47
CA ARG A 597 17.65 14.40 16.75
C ARG A 597 18.87 15.28 17.06
N LYS A 598 18.83 16.55 16.65
CA LYS A 598 19.83 17.57 16.97
C LYS A 598 19.45 18.20 18.31
N PRO A 599 20.36 18.24 19.31
CA PRO A 599 20.08 18.91 20.57
C PRO A 599 19.89 20.41 20.36
N ASP A 600 19.01 21.01 21.16
CA ASP A 600 18.85 22.46 21.33
C ASP A 600 18.59 23.24 20.00
N LEU A 601 17.77 22.65 19.12
CA LEU A 601 17.33 23.24 17.85
C LEU A 601 16.71 24.64 18.00
N ASP A 602 17.12 25.58 17.15
CA ASP A 602 16.58 26.94 17.15
C ASP A 602 15.15 27.02 16.58
N PRO A 603 14.18 27.68 17.26
CA PRO A 603 12.80 27.76 16.80
C PRO A 603 12.57 28.60 15.55
N MET A 604 13.46 29.54 15.21
CA MET A 604 13.37 30.29 13.95
C MET A 604 13.81 29.42 12.77
N THR A 605 14.87 28.63 12.93
CA THR A 605 15.32 27.63 11.93
C THR A 605 14.22 26.58 11.70
N LEU A 606 13.61 26.05 12.78
CA LEU A 606 12.46 25.14 12.67
C LEU A 606 11.31 25.75 11.87
N ARG A 607 10.99 27.02 12.12
CA ARG A 607 9.96 27.78 11.40
C ARG A 607 10.33 28.03 9.92
N SER A 608 11.59 28.34 9.60
CA SER A 608 12.07 28.47 8.21
C SER A 608 11.97 27.13 7.47
N ALA A 609 12.51 26.07 8.06
CA ALA A 609 12.56 24.73 7.48
C ALA A 609 11.17 24.14 7.22
N CYS A 610 10.21 24.41 8.12
CA CYS A 610 8.84 23.91 8.04
C CYS A 610 7.84 24.95 7.48
N MET A 611 8.30 26.04 6.85
CA MET A 611 7.41 27.14 6.40
C MET A 611 6.31 26.70 5.42
N ASN A 612 6.57 25.64 4.64
CA ASN A 612 5.64 25.06 3.66
C ASN A 612 4.92 23.79 4.17
N SER A 613 4.98 23.51 5.48
CA SER A 613 4.57 22.24 6.10
C SER A 613 3.40 22.39 7.08
N ASP A 614 2.47 21.45 7.05
CA ASP A 614 1.37 21.31 7.99
C ASP A 614 1.83 20.66 9.32
N LEU A 615 2.90 21.19 9.92
CA LEU A 615 3.58 20.58 11.07
C LEU A 615 2.67 20.53 12.30
N ARG A 616 2.31 19.32 12.74
CA ARG A 616 1.40 19.02 13.87
C ARG A 616 2.13 18.53 15.10
N GLU A 617 3.24 17.82 14.92
CA GLU A 617 3.97 17.19 16.02
C GLU A 617 5.48 17.42 15.86
N ILE A 618 6.18 17.68 16.97
CA ILE A 618 7.63 17.85 16.96
C ILE A 618 8.29 17.16 18.16
N HIS A 619 9.39 16.45 17.90
CA HIS A 619 10.25 15.88 18.92
C HIS A 619 11.46 16.81 19.11
N LEU A 620 11.57 17.39 20.30
CA LEU A 620 12.61 18.33 20.68
C LEU A 620 13.60 17.62 21.60
N TRP A 621 14.86 17.61 21.18
CA TRP A 621 15.95 16.99 21.93
C TRP A 621 16.69 18.07 22.71
N TRP A 622 16.80 17.89 24.02
CA TRP A 622 17.23 18.94 24.95
C TRP A 622 18.47 18.50 25.73
N ASP A 623 19.45 19.38 25.88
CA ASP A 623 20.70 19.09 26.62
C ASP A 623 20.62 19.36 28.14
N GLY A 624 19.61 20.13 28.56
CA GLY A 624 19.44 20.64 29.92
C GLY A 624 19.40 22.17 30.03
N ASN A 625 19.71 22.89 28.95
CA ASN A 625 19.75 24.35 28.88
C ASN A 625 18.37 25.03 29.01
N ASN A 626 18.15 25.78 30.11
CA ASN A 626 16.91 26.52 30.36
C ASN A 626 16.72 27.76 29.45
N ALA A 627 17.76 28.25 28.76
CA ALA A 627 17.60 29.33 27.78
C ALA A 627 16.82 28.86 26.54
N VAL A 628 17.04 27.61 26.13
CA VAL A 628 16.35 27.00 24.99
C VAL A 628 14.88 26.70 25.33
N LEU A 629 14.62 26.18 26.54
CA LEU A 629 13.24 26.07 27.05
C LEU A 629 12.52 27.43 27.13
N ARG A 630 13.23 28.55 27.31
CA ARG A 630 12.63 29.89 27.18
C ARG A 630 12.33 30.18 25.71
N ALA A 631 13.33 30.16 24.84
CA ALA A 631 13.21 30.45 23.41
C ALA A 631 12.08 29.68 22.71
N TRP A 632 11.94 28.37 22.95
CA TRP A 632 10.85 27.55 22.39
C TRP A 632 9.45 28.02 22.82
N SER A 633 9.32 28.56 24.05
CA SER A 633 8.07 29.08 24.61
C SER A 633 7.81 30.57 24.39
N GLU A 634 8.76 31.33 23.84
CA GLU A 634 8.57 32.75 23.51
C GLU A 634 7.40 32.91 22.52
N PRO A 635 6.67 34.05 22.51
CA PRO A 635 5.63 34.33 21.51
C PRO A 635 6.14 34.28 20.07
N ASP A 636 7.44 34.52 19.89
CA ASP A 636 8.14 34.49 18.60
C ASP A 636 8.74 33.11 18.24
N GLY A 637 8.72 32.16 19.18
CA GLY A 637 9.20 30.78 18.99
C GLY A 637 8.12 29.85 18.43
N LEU A 638 8.00 28.65 19.00
CA LEU A 638 7.11 27.59 18.50
C LEU A 638 5.61 27.99 18.50
N VAL A 639 5.25 29.00 19.30
CA VAL A 639 3.90 29.59 19.35
C VAL A 639 3.43 30.08 17.97
N LYS A 640 4.34 30.51 17.08
CA LYS A 640 4.02 30.94 15.70
C LYS A 640 3.70 29.81 14.72
N ILE A 641 3.97 28.54 15.08
CA ILE A 641 3.65 27.39 14.23
C ILE A 641 2.18 27.04 14.47
N ASN A 642 1.27 27.74 13.77
CA ASN A 642 -0.18 27.70 14.05
C ASN A 642 -0.83 26.32 13.87
N THR A 643 -0.20 25.41 13.14
CA THR A 643 -0.60 24.01 12.92
C THR A 643 -0.19 23.06 14.04
N LEU A 644 0.77 23.44 14.89
CA LEU A 644 1.37 22.58 15.91
C LEU A 644 0.35 22.20 17.01
N GLN A 645 0.29 20.92 17.34
CA GLN A 645 -0.65 20.33 18.30
C GLN A 645 0.10 19.64 19.45
N VAL A 646 1.21 18.97 19.17
CA VAL A 646 1.94 18.14 20.15
C VAL A 646 3.44 18.45 20.14
N ILE A 647 4.04 18.52 21.33
CA ILE A 647 5.48 18.57 21.55
C ILE A 647 5.91 17.38 22.41
N HIS A 648 6.89 16.63 21.92
CA HIS A 648 7.59 15.57 22.65
C HIS A 648 8.98 16.09 23.06
N LEU A 649 9.18 16.38 24.36
CA LEU A 649 10.44 16.90 24.88
C LEU A 649 11.28 15.76 25.47
N HIS A 650 12.46 15.50 24.89
CA HIS A 650 13.36 14.39 25.24
C HIS A 650 14.64 14.91 25.90
N GLU A 651 14.93 14.48 27.13
CA GLU A 651 16.24 14.71 27.76
C GLU A 651 17.32 13.85 27.07
N THR A 652 18.26 14.48 26.36
CA THR A 652 19.35 13.77 25.66
C THR A 652 20.36 13.11 26.61
N LYS A 653 20.50 13.67 27.81
CA LYS A 653 21.44 13.27 28.87
C LYS A 653 20.81 13.61 30.22
N LYS A 654 21.24 12.90 31.26
CA LYS A 654 20.92 13.24 32.65
C LYS A 654 21.41 14.66 32.95
N ASN A 655 20.48 15.58 33.22
CA ASN A 655 20.77 17.00 33.39
C ASN A 655 21.77 17.22 34.57
N ILE A 656 22.61 18.25 34.46
CA ILE A 656 23.52 18.72 35.52
C ILE A 656 22.70 19.29 36.69
N GLU A 657 21.53 19.86 36.38
CA GLU A 657 20.55 20.36 37.35
C GLU A 657 19.83 19.23 38.09
N SER A 658 19.41 19.49 39.33
CA SER A 658 18.69 18.48 40.14
C SER A 658 17.32 18.16 39.55
N SER A 659 16.87 16.89 39.64
CA SER A 659 15.60 16.43 39.05
C SER A 659 14.38 17.31 39.44
N TYR A 660 14.34 17.82 40.67
CA TYR A 660 13.33 18.81 41.10
C TYR A 660 13.38 20.10 40.28
N ARG A 661 14.57 20.66 40.05
CA ARG A 661 14.79 21.90 39.30
C ARG A 661 14.55 21.69 37.81
N THR A 662 14.94 20.55 37.25
CA THR A 662 14.62 20.13 35.88
C THR A 662 13.10 20.06 35.67
N LYS A 663 12.37 19.38 36.56
CA LYS A 663 10.89 19.30 36.49
C LYS A 663 10.22 20.67 36.63
N ALA A 664 10.74 21.55 37.49
CA ALA A 664 10.27 22.93 37.61
C ALA A 664 10.54 23.78 36.34
N MET A 665 11.67 23.59 35.65
CA MET A 665 11.95 24.24 34.36
C MET A 665 10.98 23.76 33.27
N VAL A 666 10.76 22.45 33.19
CA VAL A 666 9.84 21.82 32.23
C VAL A 666 8.40 22.25 32.44
N GLU A 667 7.88 22.24 33.67
CA GLU A 667 6.50 22.72 33.92
C GLU A 667 6.38 24.24 33.70
N SER A 668 7.42 25.02 33.96
CA SER A 668 7.45 26.44 33.61
C SER A 668 7.40 26.65 32.09
N PHE A 669 8.09 25.82 31.30
CA PHE A 669 7.98 25.79 29.83
C PHE A 669 6.55 25.45 29.38
N LYS A 670 5.97 24.34 29.88
CA LYS A 670 4.59 23.94 29.58
C LYS A 670 3.57 25.01 29.97
N SER A 671 3.80 25.76 31.05
CA SER A 671 2.93 26.87 31.45
C SER A 671 2.98 28.01 30.44
N ARG A 672 4.18 28.54 30.15
CA ARG A 672 4.36 29.67 29.21
C ARG A 672 3.82 29.36 27.81
N ILE A 673 4.10 28.18 27.26
CA ILE A 673 3.66 27.85 25.90
C ILE A 673 2.13 27.69 25.82
N ARG A 674 1.48 27.12 26.85
CA ARG A 674 0.00 27.06 26.92
C ARG A 674 -0.61 28.46 27.05
N GLU A 675 -0.05 29.33 27.90
CA GLU A 675 -0.53 30.71 28.07
C GLU A 675 -0.38 31.56 26.81
N HIS A 676 0.75 31.45 26.11
CA HIS A 676 0.97 32.14 24.83
C HIS A 676 0.11 31.56 23.72
N ARG A 677 -0.06 30.24 23.65
CA ARG A 677 -0.86 29.58 22.60
C ARG A 677 -2.34 29.90 22.73
N ALA A 678 -2.89 29.92 23.95
CA ALA A 678 -4.30 30.25 24.21
C ALA A 678 -4.71 31.67 23.76
N LYS A 679 -3.75 32.55 23.46
CA LYS A 679 -3.97 33.90 22.91
C LYS A 679 -4.03 33.92 21.37
N VAL A 680 -3.75 32.80 20.68
CA VAL A 680 -3.49 32.76 19.23
C VAL A 680 -4.14 31.57 18.50
N SER A 681 -4.16 30.37 19.08
CA SER A 681 -4.65 29.14 18.43
C SER A 681 -5.04 28.07 19.47
N GLN A 682 -5.38 26.85 19.01
CA GLN A 682 -5.70 25.72 19.88
C GLN A 682 -4.52 25.35 20.80
N PRO A 683 -4.76 24.85 22.03
CA PRO A 683 -3.72 24.44 22.97
C PRO A 683 -2.73 23.44 22.37
N ILE A 684 -1.47 23.53 22.80
CA ILE A 684 -0.43 22.54 22.49
C ILE A 684 -0.29 21.60 23.69
N GLU A 685 -0.29 20.29 23.41
CA GLU A 685 0.05 19.24 24.36
C GLU A 685 1.58 19.07 24.45
N CYS A 686 2.10 18.82 25.66
CA CYS A 686 3.55 18.76 25.90
C CYS A 686 3.90 17.54 26.77
N TYR A 687 4.44 16.51 26.13
CA TYR A 687 4.96 15.32 26.78
C TYR A 687 6.45 15.50 27.12
N HIS A 688 6.90 14.83 28.19
CA HIS A 688 8.29 14.93 28.68
C HIS A 688 8.84 13.55 28.99
N TYR A 689 10.04 13.27 28.49
CA TYR A 689 10.71 11.98 28.62
C TYR A 689 12.07 12.18 29.31
N GLU A 690 12.17 11.67 30.54
CA GLU A 690 13.41 11.66 31.33
C GLU A 690 14.46 10.76 30.67
N ALA A 691 15.74 11.12 30.75
CA ALA A 691 16.81 10.43 30.03
C ALA A 691 16.92 8.95 30.42
N TYR A 692 16.60 8.04 29.49
CA TYR A 692 16.59 6.60 29.75
C TYR A 692 18.01 6.05 29.90
N GLU A 693 18.32 5.52 31.10
CA GLU A 693 19.57 4.79 31.33
C GLU A 693 19.56 3.45 30.60
N GLN A 694 20.02 3.43 29.34
CA GLN A 694 20.52 2.18 28.77
C GLN A 694 21.66 1.68 29.66
N GLY A 695 21.39 0.63 30.44
CA GLY A 695 22.38 -0.07 31.22
C GLY A 695 23.43 -0.68 30.31
N ILE A 696 24.49 0.08 30.01
CA ILE A 696 25.63 -0.41 29.23
C ILE A 696 26.37 -1.43 30.12
N SER A 697 25.94 -2.70 30.03
CA SER A 697 26.70 -3.86 30.48
C SER A 697 27.95 -4.02 29.62
N ARG A 698 28.90 -3.11 29.85
CA ARG A 698 30.26 -3.13 29.33
C ARG A 698 30.99 -4.30 30.02
N ALA A 699 30.72 -5.51 29.52
CA ALA A 699 31.70 -6.57 29.63
C ALA A 699 33.03 -6.00 29.09
N PRO A 700 34.12 -6.03 29.87
CA PRO A 700 35.43 -5.66 29.37
C PRO A 700 35.84 -6.72 28.34
N GLY A 701 35.50 -6.47 27.07
CA GLY A 701 35.94 -7.29 25.96
C GLY A 701 37.46 -7.30 25.97
N GLN A 702 38.05 -8.41 26.40
CA GLN A 702 39.47 -8.63 26.24
C GLN A 702 39.75 -8.53 24.74
N MET A 703 40.54 -7.54 24.34
CA MET A 703 41.13 -7.56 23.01
C MET A 703 42.04 -8.79 22.98
N ALA A 704 41.56 -9.85 22.32
CA ALA A 704 42.43 -10.92 21.88
C ALA A 704 43.50 -10.24 21.02
N THR A 705 44.75 -10.32 21.44
CA THR A 705 45.86 -9.81 20.62
C THR A 705 45.92 -10.66 19.37
N GLU A 706 45.53 -10.08 18.24
CA GLU A 706 45.53 -10.72 16.93
C GLU A 706 46.95 -11.16 16.60
N LYS A 707 47.25 -12.42 16.90
CA LYS A 707 48.39 -13.10 16.29
C LYS A 707 48.12 -13.12 14.81
N THR A 708 49.02 -12.53 14.04
CA THR A 708 48.97 -12.51 12.58
C THR A 708 49.25 -13.91 12.04
N GLU A 709 48.25 -14.80 12.14
CA GLU A 709 48.32 -16.13 11.56
C GLU A 709 48.44 -16.00 10.04
N GLN A 710 49.46 -16.68 9.49
CA GLN A 710 49.75 -16.58 8.07
C GLN A 710 48.59 -17.19 7.28
N ARG A 711 47.99 -16.39 6.39
CA ARG A 711 46.79 -16.73 5.60
C ARG A 711 46.93 -18.17 5.05
N PRO A 712 46.08 -19.13 5.48
CA PRO A 712 46.15 -20.49 4.98
C PRO A 712 45.86 -20.47 3.47
N LYS A 713 46.68 -21.20 2.71
CA LYS A 713 46.53 -21.29 1.25
C LYS A 713 45.22 -22.03 0.94
N ILE A 714 44.20 -21.29 0.47
CA ILE A 714 42.90 -21.87 0.14
C ILE A 714 43.00 -22.59 -1.20
N ASP A 715 42.64 -23.88 -1.24
CA ASP A 715 42.61 -24.66 -2.47
C ASP A 715 41.58 -24.06 -3.45
N THR A 716 42.06 -23.69 -4.63
CA THR A 716 41.25 -23.01 -5.64
C THR A 716 40.31 -24.00 -6.30
N TYR A 717 39.01 -23.90 -6.00
CA TYR A 717 37.97 -24.70 -6.66
C TYR A 717 38.04 -24.56 -8.18
N GLN A 718 38.39 -25.65 -8.87
CA GLN A 718 38.36 -25.73 -10.33
C GLN A 718 36.98 -25.37 -10.89
N TRP A 719 35.92 -25.80 -10.19
CA TRP A 719 34.51 -25.47 -10.48
C TRP A 719 34.30 -23.96 -10.59
N LEU A 720 34.73 -23.19 -9.57
CA LEU A 720 34.59 -21.74 -9.55
C LEU A 720 35.41 -21.09 -10.65
N SER A 721 36.65 -21.53 -10.88
CA SER A 721 37.50 -20.98 -11.96
C SER A 721 36.94 -21.21 -13.37
N VAL A 722 36.23 -22.33 -13.61
CA VAL A 722 35.52 -22.59 -14.86
C VAL A 722 34.30 -21.68 -15.00
N MET A 723 33.48 -21.56 -13.95
CA MET A 723 32.27 -20.72 -14.01
C MET A 723 32.59 -19.23 -14.05
N ASP A 724 33.60 -18.76 -13.31
CA ASP A 724 34.09 -17.37 -13.34
C ASP A 724 34.46 -16.96 -14.78
N LYS A 725 35.24 -17.81 -15.50
CA LYS A 725 35.57 -17.59 -16.91
C LYS A 725 34.33 -17.52 -17.80
N PHE A 726 33.44 -18.51 -17.72
CA PHE A 726 32.28 -18.52 -18.61
C PHE A 726 31.30 -17.38 -18.30
N ALA A 727 31.15 -17.01 -17.03
CA ALA A 727 30.40 -15.84 -16.59
C ALA A 727 31.00 -14.54 -17.15
N ASP A 728 32.32 -14.33 -17.10
CA ASP A 728 32.99 -13.16 -17.72
C ASP A 728 32.67 -13.07 -19.22
N GLY A 729 32.71 -14.21 -19.92
CA GLY A 729 32.31 -14.32 -21.32
C GLY A 729 30.87 -13.89 -21.57
N ILE A 730 29.92 -14.34 -20.75
CA ILE A 730 28.49 -13.94 -20.82
C ILE A 730 28.27 -12.50 -20.37
N ALA A 731 29.10 -11.96 -19.47
CA ALA A 731 29.06 -10.57 -19.04
C ALA A 731 29.49 -9.61 -20.16
N SER A 732 30.51 -10.01 -20.94
CA SER A 732 31.15 -9.23 -22.01
C SER A 732 30.65 -9.52 -23.43
N LEU A 733 29.81 -10.55 -23.64
CA LEU A 733 29.27 -10.92 -24.96
C LEU A 733 28.60 -9.74 -25.67
N GLU A 734 29.14 -9.34 -26.82
CA GLU A 734 28.67 -8.17 -27.56
C GLU A 734 27.55 -8.53 -28.55
N ARG A 735 26.99 -7.51 -29.20
CA ARG A 735 25.86 -7.65 -30.12
C ARG A 735 26.35 -7.80 -31.56
N LEU A 736 26.00 -8.92 -32.21
CA LEU A 736 26.32 -9.16 -33.62
C LEU A 736 25.72 -8.11 -34.58
N ASP A 737 26.47 -7.82 -35.64
CA ASP A 737 25.97 -7.01 -36.75
C ASP A 737 24.81 -7.69 -37.47
N GLY A 738 23.85 -6.87 -37.89
CA GLY A 738 22.56 -7.32 -38.43
C GLY A 738 21.47 -7.58 -37.39
N PHE A 739 21.77 -7.65 -36.08
CA PHE A 739 20.73 -7.69 -35.05
C PHE A 739 19.94 -6.35 -35.03
N PRO A 740 18.61 -6.37 -34.84
CA PRO A 740 17.80 -5.15 -34.75
C PRO A 740 17.91 -4.48 -33.37
N GLY A 741 17.48 -3.21 -33.27
CA GLY A 741 17.28 -2.52 -31.99
C GLY A 741 18.54 -1.96 -31.29
N GLY A 742 19.72 -2.02 -31.92
CA GLY A 742 20.97 -1.58 -31.28
C GLY A 742 21.25 -2.37 -30.00
N ASP A 743 21.72 -1.70 -28.95
CA ASP A 743 21.97 -2.32 -27.63
C ASP A 743 20.69 -2.88 -26.98
N GLY A 744 19.52 -2.39 -27.41
CA GLY A 744 18.21 -2.88 -26.99
C GLY A 744 17.78 -4.21 -27.62
N TYR A 745 18.64 -4.90 -28.36
CA TYR A 745 18.31 -6.12 -29.13
C TYR A 745 17.65 -7.25 -28.31
N LEU A 746 17.97 -7.37 -27.00
CA LEU A 746 17.37 -8.36 -26.09
C LEU A 746 15.90 -8.08 -25.72
N LYS A 747 15.39 -6.87 -26.04
CA LYS A 747 14.04 -6.39 -25.72
C LYS A 747 13.34 -5.77 -26.94
N HIS A 748 13.80 -6.11 -28.15
CA HIS A 748 13.23 -5.60 -29.39
C HIS A 748 11.86 -6.26 -29.68
N SER A 749 10.93 -5.48 -30.24
CA SER A 749 9.52 -5.86 -30.45
C SER A 749 9.29 -6.99 -31.45
N SER A 750 10.31 -7.41 -32.19
CA SER A 750 10.26 -8.59 -33.08
C SER A 750 10.48 -9.92 -32.35
N LEU A 751 10.93 -9.90 -31.08
CA LEU A 751 11.04 -11.09 -30.26
C LEU A 751 9.69 -11.43 -29.62
N PRO A 752 9.33 -12.73 -29.48
CA PRO A 752 8.24 -13.13 -28.60
C PRO A 752 8.44 -12.59 -27.18
N MET A 753 7.33 -12.24 -26.51
CA MET A 753 7.36 -11.56 -25.20
C MET A 753 8.16 -12.33 -24.14
N GLU A 754 8.17 -13.67 -24.19
CA GLU A 754 8.93 -14.51 -23.27
C GLU A 754 10.45 -14.35 -23.43
N LEU A 755 10.95 -14.07 -24.65
CA LEU A 755 12.38 -13.83 -24.89
C LEU A 755 12.81 -12.39 -24.53
N GLN A 756 11.86 -11.48 -24.32
CA GLN A 756 12.14 -10.11 -23.86
C GLN A 756 12.32 -10.04 -22.32
N LYS A 757 11.80 -11.03 -21.58
CA LYS A 757 11.95 -11.13 -20.12
C LYS A 757 13.40 -11.47 -19.74
N ASP A 758 13.93 -10.79 -18.71
CA ASP A 758 15.17 -11.20 -18.05
C ASP A 758 14.89 -12.27 -16.99
N VAL A 759 15.86 -13.15 -16.72
CA VAL A 759 15.67 -14.31 -15.83
C VAL A 759 15.59 -13.83 -14.38
N LYS A 760 14.47 -14.13 -13.70
CA LYS A 760 14.17 -13.61 -12.35
C LYS A 760 14.36 -14.67 -11.27
N VAL A 761 15.15 -14.32 -10.25
CA VAL A 761 15.43 -15.13 -9.06
C VAL A 761 14.89 -14.42 -7.83
N ALA A 762 13.91 -15.01 -7.15
CA ALA A 762 13.52 -14.62 -5.81
C ALA A 762 14.51 -15.20 -4.81
N LEU A 763 15.28 -14.35 -4.14
CA LEU A 763 16.17 -14.76 -3.05
C LEU A 763 15.46 -14.53 -1.72
N ILE A 764 15.08 -15.61 -1.05
CA ILE A 764 14.38 -15.59 0.23
C ILE A 764 15.42 -15.81 1.33
N ASP A 765 15.80 -14.75 2.05
CA ASP A 765 16.93 -14.76 3.00
C ASP A 765 16.84 -13.57 4.00
N ASP A 766 17.91 -13.20 4.68
CA ASP A 766 17.94 -12.13 5.70
C ASP A 766 17.95 -10.68 5.15
N GLY A 767 17.67 -10.51 3.86
CA GLY A 767 17.80 -9.26 3.10
C GLY A 767 19.10 -9.18 2.30
N VAL A 768 19.27 -8.14 1.49
CA VAL A 768 20.41 -8.00 0.58
C VAL A 768 20.93 -6.57 0.62
N ASN A 769 22.22 -6.37 0.91
CA ASN A 769 22.86 -5.07 0.72
C ASN A 769 23.02 -4.76 -0.79
N PHE A 770 21.95 -4.30 -1.45
CA PHE A 770 22.01 -4.01 -2.90
C PHE A 770 22.94 -2.84 -3.24
N MET A 771 23.29 -2.01 -2.26
CA MET A 771 24.27 -0.93 -2.39
C MET A 771 25.70 -1.44 -2.60
N HIS A 772 25.94 -2.74 -2.40
CA HIS A 772 27.19 -3.37 -2.77
C HIS A 772 27.43 -3.23 -4.29
N THR A 773 28.58 -2.68 -4.68
CA THR A 773 28.95 -2.35 -6.08
C THR A 773 28.72 -3.51 -7.05
N CYS A 774 29.14 -4.73 -6.66
CA CYS A 774 28.96 -5.96 -7.44
C CYS A 774 27.53 -6.52 -7.51
N LEU A 775 26.53 -5.91 -6.86
CA LEU A 775 25.13 -6.37 -6.84
C LEU A 775 24.15 -5.39 -7.47
N ALA A 776 24.45 -4.08 -7.46
CA ALA A 776 23.51 -3.01 -7.83
C ALA A 776 22.85 -3.17 -9.21
N GLU A 777 23.55 -3.75 -10.20
CA GLU A 777 22.97 -3.98 -11.54
C GLU A 777 22.13 -5.26 -11.65
N ASN A 778 22.32 -6.22 -10.75
CA ASN A 778 21.57 -7.47 -10.70
C ASN A 778 20.25 -7.33 -9.92
N MET A 779 20.16 -6.39 -8.98
CA MET A 779 18.97 -6.26 -8.13
C MET A 779 17.80 -5.62 -8.89
N ASP A 780 16.62 -6.24 -8.79
CA ASP A 780 15.36 -5.87 -9.47
C ASP A 780 14.29 -5.44 -8.46
N GLY A 781 14.73 -4.89 -7.32
CA GLY A 781 13.91 -4.57 -6.16
C GLY A 781 13.94 -5.63 -5.06
N GLY A 782 12.96 -5.58 -4.18
CA GLY A 782 12.81 -6.50 -3.05
C GLY A 782 11.60 -6.15 -2.18
N LYS A 783 11.34 -6.95 -1.16
CA LYS A 783 10.20 -6.82 -0.24
C LYS A 783 10.54 -7.38 1.14
N SER A 784 10.02 -6.76 2.19
CA SER A 784 10.27 -7.19 3.58
C SER A 784 9.08 -7.93 4.18
N PHE A 785 9.37 -9.16 4.62
CA PHE A 785 8.53 -10.06 5.40
C PHE A 785 9.10 -10.19 6.84
N ASP A 786 10.01 -9.28 7.22
CA ASP A 786 10.42 -9.08 8.60
C ASP A 786 9.21 -8.71 9.47
N ARG A 787 9.32 -8.83 10.79
CA ARG A 787 8.28 -8.32 11.68
C ARG A 787 8.25 -6.80 11.61
N GLU A 788 7.06 -6.23 11.86
CA GLU A 788 6.98 -4.82 12.25
C GLU A 788 7.75 -4.64 13.56
N TYR A 789 8.58 -3.61 13.63
CA TYR A 789 9.36 -3.32 14.83
C TYR A 789 8.45 -2.63 15.85
N ASP A 790 8.54 -3.03 17.12
CA ASP A 790 7.92 -2.29 18.22
C ASP A 790 9.05 -1.66 19.04
N ASP A 791 9.11 -0.33 19.03
CA ASP A 791 10.08 0.44 19.81
C ASP A 791 9.56 0.80 21.22
N GLY A 792 8.35 0.34 21.57
CA GLY A 792 7.62 0.69 22.79
C GLY A 792 6.75 1.94 22.66
N TYR A 793 6.84 2.67 21.54
CA TYR A 793 6.13 3.94 21.30
C TYR A 793 5.31 3.99 20.01
N ARG A 794 5.70 3.33 18.93
CA ARG A 794 4.97 3.31 17.64
C ARG A 794 5.14 1.96 16.92
N PRO A 795 4.14 1.51 16.13
CA PRO A 795 4.32 0.39 15.21
C PRO A 795 5.27 0.83 14.10
N GLY A 796 6.53 0.44 14.21
CA GLY A 796 7.56 0.77 13.25
C GLY A 796 7.37 0.04 11.91
N PRO A 797 7.91 0.59 10.81
CA PRO A 797 8.07 -0.16 9.57
C PRO A 797 8.83 -1.48 9.78
N ARG A 798 8.67 -2.39 8.82
CA ARG A 798 9.54 -3.57 8.70
C ARG A 798 10.91 -3.13 8.22
N GLU A 799 11.96 -3.67 8.82
CA GLU A 799 13.34 -3.47 8.39
C GLU A 799 13.47 -3.59 6.86
N PRO A 800 14.14 -2.65 6.18
CA PRO A 800 14.15 -2.61 4.72
C PRO A 800 14.87 -3.83 4.13
N PHE A 801 14.30 -4.37 3.04
CA PHE A 801 14.87 -5.51 2.33
C PHE A 801 16.30 -5.27 1.82
N HIS A 802 16.68 -4.00 1.67
CA HIS A 802 17.97 -3.53 1.19
C HIS A 802 19.06 -3.43 2.27
N GLY A 803 18.78 -3.91 3.48
CA GLY A 803 19.78 -4.32 4.45
C GLY A 803 19.70 -5.83 4.71
N SER A 804 20.83 -6.52 4.67
CA SER A 804 20.97 -7.89 5.18
C SER A 804 21.18 -7.85 6.70
N ALA A 805 20.47 -8.68 7.47
CA ALA A 805 20.50 -8.64 8.93
C ALA A 805 21.78 -9.20 9.58
N THR A 806 22.55 -10.00 8.83
CA THR A 806 23.77 -10.71 9.24
C THR A 806 24.87 -10.73 8.17
N GLY A 807 24.56 -10.33 6.93
CA GLY A 807 25.43 -10.45 5.75
C GLY A 807 25.11 -11.68 4.87
N HIS A 808 24.28 -12.61 5.35
CA HIS A 808 24.04 -13.90 4.68
C HIS A 808 23.40 -13.75 3.29
N GLY A 809 22.27 -13.06 3.17
CA GLY A 809 21.57 -12.86 1.91
C GLY A 809 22.36 -12.00 0.91
N THR A 810 23.18 -11.06 1.38
CA THR A 810 24.16 -10.35 0.51
C THR A 810 25.14 -11.33 -0.13
N CYS A 811 25.66 -12.29 0.65
CA CYS A 811 26.54 -13.33 0.12
C CYS A 811 25.81 -14.26 -0.85
N MET A 812 24.57 -14.66 -0.56
CA MET A 812 23.78 -15.51 -1.47
C MET A 812 23.50 -14.80 -2.80
N ALA A 813 23.15 -13.51 -2.78
CA ALA A 813 22.99 -12.70 -4.00
C ALA A 813 24.29 -12.62 -4.82
N TYR A 814 25.43 -12.45 -4.14
CA TYR A 814 26.76 -12.47 -4.76
C TYR A 814 27.04 -13.80 -5.46
N MET A 815 26.76 -14.93 -4.81
CA MET A 815 27.01 -16.26 -5.38
C MET A 815 26.09 -16.57 -6.58
N ILE A 816 24.83 -16.13 -6.55
CA ILE A 816 23.90 -16.23 -7.70
C ILE A 816 24.46 -15.44 -8.90
N ARG A 817 24.81 -14.16 -8.72
CA ARG A 817 25.29 -13.32 -9.85
C ARG A 817 26.70 -13.66 -10.32
N ARG A 818 27.55 -14.26 -9.47
CA ARG A 818 28.87 -14.78 -9.86
C ARG A 818 28.75 -15.85 -10.94
N VAL A 819 27.71 -16.69 -10.90
CA VAL A 819 27.45 -17.72 -11.92
C VAL A 819 26.61 -17.17 -13.08
N CYS A 820 25.59 -16.34 -12.82
CA CYS A 820 24.78 -15.71 -13.86
C CYS A 820 24.80 -14.18 -13.78
N PRO A 821 25.76 -13.49 -14.43
CA PRO A 821 25.96 -12.05 -14.27
C PRO A 821 24.83 -11.19 -14.87
N LYS A 822 23.96 -11.76 -15.72
CA LYS A 822 22.76 -11.10 -16.25
C LYS A 822 21.45 -11.50 -15.51
N ALA A 823 21.54 -12.26 -14.41
CA ALA A 823 20.36 -12.60 -13.60
C ALA A 823 19.77 -11.36 -12.93
N LYS A 824 18.44 -11.35 -12.77
CA LYS A 824 17.72 -10.34 -11.99
C LYS A 824 17.26 -10.91 -10.66
N ILE A 825 17.77 -10.37 -9.56
CA ILE A 825 17.58 -10.87 -8.20
C ILE A 825 16.59 -9.95 -7.48
N PHE A 826 15.55 -10.53 -6.89
CA PHE A 826 14.60 -9.82 -6.03
C PHE A 826 14.80 -10.27 -4.59
N GLY A 827 15.11 -9.32 -3.69
CA GLY A 827 15.41 -9.63 -2.29
C GLY A 827 14.16 -9.74 -1.44
N CYS A 828 13.79 -10.96 -1.02
CA CYS A 828 12.72 -11.22 -0.06
C CYS A 828 13.34 -11.36 1.34
N ARG A 829 13.34 -10.28 2.13
CA ARG A 829 13.87 -10.28 3.51
C ARG A 829 12.89 -10.96 4.46
N LEU A 830 13.37 -11.90 5.27
CA LEU A 830 12.61 -12.60 6.30
C LEU A 830 12.72 -11.96 7.70
N ASN A 831 11.89 -12.43 8.63
CA ASN A 831 11.99 -12.10 10.05
C ASN A 831 13.12 -12.92 10.70
N VAL A 832 14.07 -12.21 11.32
CA VAL A 832 15.32 -12.78 11.84
C VAL A 832 15.34 -12.76 13.36
N LEU A 833 15.22 -13.95 13.95
CA LEU A 833 15.41 -14.18 15.38
C LEU A 833 16.90 -14.28 15.69
N ARG A 834 17.39 -13.45 16.64
CA ARG A 834 18.76 -13.49 17.13
C ARG A 834 18.81 -14.32 18.42
N GLY A 835 19.44 -15.50 18.38
CA GLY A 835 19.48 -16.43 19.50
C GLY A 835 20.42 -16.00 20.63
N ASN A 836 19.94 -16.02 21.87
CA ASN A 836 20.66 -15.51 23.05
C ASN A 836 21.85 -16.36 23.55
N VAL A 837 22.11 -17.54 22.99
CA VAL A 837 23.09 -18.50 23.55
C VAL A 837 24.20 -18.95 22.57
N GLU A 838 23.92 -19.08 21.28
CA GLU A 838 24.93 -19.54 20.28
C GLU A 838 25.08 -18.62 19.04
N GLY A 839 24.44 -17.46 19.02
CA GLY A 839 24.69 -16.41 17.99
C GLY A 839 24.25 -16.71 16.55
N LYS A 840 23.90 -17.96 16.20
CA LYS A 840 23.24 -18.28 14.93
C LYS A 840 21.87 -17.59 14.87
N ALA A 841 21.64 -16.86 13.78
CA ALA A 841 20.34 -16.32 13.45
C ALA A 841 19.42 -17.43 12.92
N SER A 842 18.12 -17.33 13.19
CA SER A 842 17.08 -18.22 12.64
C SER A 842 15.91 -17.42 12.08
N PHE A 843 15.19 -18.03 11.14
CA PHE A 843 14.06 -17.42 10.45
C PHE A 843 12.72 -17.91 11.03
N THR A 844 11.64 -17.15 10.87
CA THR A 844 10.29 -17.63 11.24
C THR A 844 9.61 -18.30 10.05
N ALA A 845 8.98 -19.46 10.29
CA ALA A 845 8.22 -20.19 9.27
C ALA A 845 7.11 -19.32 8.64
N LYS A 846 6.46 -18.45 9.44
CA LYS A 846 5.49 -17.46 8.96
C LYS A 846 6.05 -16.56 7.85
N SER A 847 7.17 -15.88 8.12
CA SER A 847 7.77 -14.95 7.16
C SER A 847 8.23 -15.67 5.89
N ALA A 848 8.71 -16.91 6.02
CA ALA A 848 9.05 -17.74 4.88
C ALA A 848 7.82 -18.12 4.04
N ALA A 849 6.70 -18.48 4.67
CA ALA A 849 5.45 -18.76 3.98
C ALA A 849 4.94 -17.52 3.24
N ASP A 850 4.92 -16.35 3.90
CA ASP A 850 4.55 -15.07 3.28
C ASP A 850 5.44 -14.75 2.05
N ALA A 851 6.75 -14.97 2.17
CA ALA A 851 7.72 -14.72 1.10
C ALA A 851 7.59 -15.68 -0.09
N VAL A 852 7.36 -16.98 0.17
CA VAL A 852 7.13 -17.96 -0.91
C VAL A 852 5.80 -17.69 -1.60
N GLU A 853 4.71 -17.42 -0.87
CA GLU A 853 3.40 -17.08 -1.47
C GLU A 853 3.50 -15.85 -2.39
N TYR A 854 4.20 -14.81 -1.96
CA TYR A 854 4.49 -13.64 -2.77
C TYR A 854 5.35 -13.97 -4.01
N ALA A 855 6.32 -14.88 -3.89
CA ALA A 855 7.11 -15.31 -5.05
C ALA A 855 6.27 -16.11 -6.06
N VAL A 856 5.24 -16.85 -5.61
CA VAL A 856 4.27 -17.51 -6.51
C VAL A 856 3.38 -16.49 -7.22
N SER A 857 2.87 -15.48 -6.52
CA SER A 857 1.99 -14.45 -7.13
C SER A 857 2.72 -13.46 -8.07
N ARG A 858 4.04 -13.63 -8.25
CA ARG A 858 4.90 -12.77 -9.07
C ARG A 858 5.58 -13.46 -10.26
N ASP A 859 5.27 -14.74 -10.54
CA ASP A 859 5.78 -15.49 -11.69
C ASP A 859 7.32 -15.46 -11.81
N PHE A 860 8.02 -15.72 -10.69
CA PHE A 860 9.48 -15.85 -10.68
C PHE A 860 9.94 -17.16 -11.35
N ASP A 861 11.05 -17.12 -12.09
CA ASP A 861 11.61 -18.32 -12.73
C ASP A 861 12.21 -19.28 -11.68
N ILE A 862 12.88 -18.72 -10.68
CA ILE A 862 13.62 -19.45 -9.65
C ILE A 862 13.33 -18.86 -8.27
N ILE A 863 13.13 -19.73 -7.28
CA ILE A 863 13.12 -19.40 -5.85
C ILE A 863 14.35 -20.05 -5.20
N SER A 864 15.20 -19.26 -4.54
CA SER A 864 16.38 -19.71 -3.82
C SER A 864 16.18 -19.58 -2.32
N ILE A 865 16.19 -20.71 -1.60
CA ILE A 865 16.01 -20.78 -0.14
C ILE A 865 17.28 -21.38 0.48
N SER A 866 18.25 -20.51 0.78
CA SER A 866 19.59 -20.91 1.24
C SER A 866 19.67 -21.11 2.77
N TRP A 867 18.59 -21.55 3.41
CA TRP A 867 18.50 -21.80 4.85
C TRP A 867 17.42 -22.86 5.15
N THR A 868 17.32 -23.28 6.41
CA THR A 868 16.23 -24.17 6.89
C THR A 868 15.69 -23.76 8.25
N VAL A 869 14.39 -23.93 8.49
CA VAL A 869 13.72 -23.77 9.79
C VAL A 869 13.22 -25.13 10.27
N GLN A 870 13.43 -25.44 11.54
CA GLN A 870 12.99 -26.70 12.13
C GLN A 870 11.52 -26.66 12.56
N LEU A 871 10.79 -27.74 12.29
CA LEU A 871 9.47 -28.01 12.83
C LEU A 871 9.58 -28.21 14.35
N GLN A 872 8.96 -27.31 15.11
CA GLN A 872 8.90 -27.32 16.58
C GLN A 872 7.45 -27.57 17.00
N LYS A 873 7.27 -28.29 18.13
CA LYS A 873 5.97 -28.81 18.62
C LYS A 873 5.82 -28.75 20.15
N ASP A 874 6.75 -28.10 20.83
CA ASP A 874 6.57 -27.80 22.25
C ASP A 874 5.60 -26.62 22.41
N LYS A 875 4.87 -26.58 23.53
CA LYS A 875 3.80 -25.59 23.76
C LYS A 875 4.26 -24.12 23.79
N ALA A 876 5.56 -23.83 23.76
CA ALA A 876 6.10 -22.48 23.76
C ALA A 876 6.58 -22.01 22.37
N HIS A 877 6.91 -22.93 21.46
CA HIS A 877 7.47 -22.61 20.14
C HIS A 877 6.83 -23.38 18.97
N ASP A 878 5.65 -24.00 19.16
CA ASP A 878 4.95 -24.73 18.10
C ASP A 878 4.76 -23.86 16.85
N ASN A 879 5.31 -24.32 15.73
CA ASN A 879 5.25 -23.65 14.44
C ASN A 879 4.57 -24.51 13.37
N SER A 880 3.85 -25.56 13.78
CA SER A 880 3.28 -26.59 12.89
C SER A 880 2.37 -26.01 11.79
N ASP A 881 1.53 -25.02 12.09
CA ASP A 881 0.64 -24.42 11.08
C ASP A 881 1.37 -23.51 10.10
N ASP A 882 2.38 -22.74 10.54
CA ASP A 882 3.22 -21.95 9.64
C ASP A 882 4.11 -22.85 8.75
N ILE A 883 4.63 -23.95 9.29
CA ILE A 883 5.40 -24.96 8.53
C ILE A 883 4.50 -25.65 7.48
N LYS A 884 3.26 -25.97 7.85
CA LYS A 884 2.25 -26.51 6.93
C LYS A 884 1.91 -25.51 5.83
N ARG A 885 1.69 -24.23 6.18
CA ARG A 885 1.46 -23.16 5.19
C ARG A 885 2.66 -22.97 4.26
N LEU A 886 3.89 -23.08 4.77
CA LEU A 886 5.12 -23.07 3.98
C LEU A 886 5.19 -24.26 3.01
N GLU A 887 4.84 -25.49 3.44
CA GLU A 887 4.74 -26.65 2.53
C GLU A 887 3.66 -26.42 1.45
N ASP A 888 2.48 -25.90 1.82
CA ASP A 888 1.37 -25.58 0.90
C ASP A 888 1.73 -24.42 -0.07
N ALA A 889 2.62 -23.50 0.33
CA ALA A 889 3.16 -22.44 -0.53
C ALA A 889 4.19 -22.98 -1.54
N ILE A 890 5.06 -23.88 -1.09
CA ILE A 890 6.06 -24.55 -1.93
C ILE A 890 5.38 -25.52 -2.92
N GLU A 891 4.29 -26.18 -2.51
CA GLU A 891 3.47 -27.01 -3.40
C GLU A 891 2.78 -26.17 -4.49
N ARG A 892 2.30 -24.96 -4.15
CA ARG A 892 1.83 -23.98 -5.14
C ARG A 892 2.95 -23.52 -6.09
N ALA A 893 4.15 -23.25 -5.58
CA ALA A 893 5.30 -22.83 -6.41
C ALA A 893 5.69 -23.90 -7.44
N THR A 894 5.83 -25.15 -7.01
CA THR A 894 6.18 -26.26 -7.93
C THR A 894 5.07 -26.57 -8.93
N LYS A 895 3.78 -26.45 -8.54
CA LYS A 895 2.63 -26.54 -9.47
C LYS A 895 2.55 -25.38 -10.45
N ALA A 896 3.01 -24.19 -10.07
CA ALA A 896 3.16 -23.04 -10.98
C ALA A 896 4.34 -23.20 -11.97
N ASN A 897 5.13 -24.28 -11.85
CA ASN A 897 6.36 -24.58 -12.60
C ASN A 897 7.59 -23.74 -12.18
N ILE A 898 7.56 -23.09 -11.01
CA ILE A 898 8.70 -22.33 -10.49
C ILE A 898 9.79 -23.29 -10.00
N LEU A 899 11.05 -23.03 -10.33
CA LEU A 899 12.19 -23.84 -9.90
C LEU A 899 12.59 -23.50 -8.45
N VAL A 900 12.30 -24.38 -7.50
CA VAL A 900 12.63 -24.15 -6.08
C VAL A 900 13.91 -24.90 -5.71
N PHE A 901 14.94 -24.14 -5.30
CA PHE A 901 16.22 -24.65 -4.79
C PHE A 901 16.31 -24.44 -3.28
N CYS A 902 16.77 -25.45 -2.54
CA CYS A 902 16.93 -25.35 -1.09
C CYS A 902 18.15 -26.09 -0.53
N SER A 903 18.73 -25.53 0.54
CA SER A 903 19.89 -26.11 1.21
C SER A 903 19.54 -27.31 2.10
N ALA A 904 20.46 -28.27 2.19
CA ALA A 904 20.55 -29.18 3.33
C ALA A 904 20.77 -28.40 4.65
N PRO A 905 20.26 -28.89 5.80
CA PRO A 905 20.28 -28.16 7.07
C PRO A 905 21.64 -28.10 7.79
N ASP A 906 22.68 -28.72 7.24
CA ASP A 906 24.07 -28.73 7.77
C ASP A 906 24.23 -29.18 9.26
N ILE A 907 23.39 -30.13 9.72
CA ILE A 907 23.37 -30.64 11.10
C ILE A 907 24.24 -31.89 11.35
N GLY A 908 25.10 -32.29 10.41
CA GLY A 908 25.85 -33.53 10.45
C GLY A 908 25.04 -34.74 9.98
N ARG A 909 25.57 -35.94 10.23
CA ARG A 909 24.94 -37.24 9.90
C ARG A 909 23.78 -37.57 10.85
N ALA A 910 22.78 -36.70 10.89
CA ALA A 910 21.51 -36.94 11.54
C ALA A 910 20.70 -38.00 10.76
N SER A 911 19.73 -38.64 11.43
CA SER A 911 18.84 -39.59 10.77
C SER A 911 17.92 -38.91 9.76
N LYS A 912 17.37 -39.69 8.82
CA LYS A 912 16.48 -39.18 7.77
C LYS A 912 15.23 -38.52 8.36
N GLU A 913 14.69 -39.09 9.43
CA GLU A 913 13.53 -38.57 10.16
C GLU A 913 13.82 -37.19 10.75
N THR A 914 15.03 -36.99 11.30
CA THR A 914 15.49 -35.69 11.80
C THR A 914 15.66 -34.69 10.66
N LEU A 915 16.27 -35.08 9.53
CA LEU A 915 16.39 -34.22 8.35
C LEU A 915 15.02 -33.82 7.77
N GLU A 916 14.02 -34.71 7.85
CA GLU A 916 12.63 -34.43 7.48
C GLU A 916 11.90 -33.47 8.46
N THR A 917 12.50 -33.06 9.58
CA THR A 917 11.99 -31.96 10.43
C THR A 917 12.43 -30.57 9.99
N TYR A 918 13.40 -30.42 9.08
CA TYR A 918 13.92 -29.13 8.64
C TYR A 918 13.29 -28.69 7.32
N TYR A 919 12.51 -27.61 7.31
CA TYR A 919 11.82 -27.11 6.12
C TYR A 919 12.61 -25.96 5.49
N PRO A 920 12.66 -25.83 4.15
CA PRO A 920 11.88 -26.58 3.16
C PRO A 920 12.42 -27.99 2.82
N PHE A 921 13.59 -28.38 3.30
CA PHE A 921 14.25 -29.66 2.95
C PHE A 921 13.38 -30.90 3.22
N GLY A 922 12.58 -30.88 4.28
CA GLY A 922 11.67 -31.93 4.73
C GLY A 922 10.29 -31.95 4.06
N CYS A 923 9.97 -31.01 3.17
CA CYS A 923 8.69 -30.99 2.44
C CYS A 923 8.46 -32.33 1.74
N LYS A 924 7.37 -33.03 2.11
CA LYS A 924 7.04 -34.38 1.65
C LYS A 924 6.15 -34.32 0.43
N ARG A 925 5.16 -33.42 0.41
CA ARG A 925 4.20 -33.25 -0.70
C ARG A 925 4.88 -32.82 -2.00
N SER A 926 5.87 -31.94 -1.89
CA SER A 926 6.67 -31.44 -3.02
C SER A 926 7.98 -32.19 -3.22
N SER A 927 8.27 -33.24 -2.43
CA SER A 927 9.61 -33.87 -2.31
C SER A 927 10.27 -34.31 -3.63
N THR A 928 9.48 -34.62 -4.66
CA THR A 928 9.93 -35.04 -5.99
C THR A 928 10.33 -33.88 -6.92
N ASN A 929 9.84 -32.67 -6.63
CA ASN A 929 9.88 -31.47 -7.50
C ASN A 929 10.71 -30.32 -6.89
N LEU A 930 11.55 -30.60 -5.89
CA LEU A 930 12.49 -29.64 -5.29
C LEU A 930 13.93 -30.00 -5.66
N PHE A 931 14.79 -28.98 -5.75
CA PHE A 931 16.24 -29.17 -5.86
C PHE A 931 16.87 -28.98 -4.47
N LYS A 932 17.01 -30.09 -3.73
CA LYS A 932 17.75 -30.14 -2.47
C LYS A 932 19.25 -30.16 -2.77
N ILE A 933 20.00 -29.24 -2.20
CA ILE A 933 21.42 -29.01 -2.51
C ILE A 933 22.29 -29.20 -1.27
N GLY A 934 23.38 -29.96 -1.39
CA GLY A 934 24.40 -30.12 -0.37
C GLY A 934 25.73 -29.45 -0.73
N ALA A 935 26.54 -29.13 0.29
CA ALA A 935 27.89 -28.61 0.12
C ALA A 935 28.92 -29.71 -0.23
N ALA A 936 29.82 -29.41 -1.16
CA ALA A 936 31.04 -30.15 -1.45
C ALA A 936 32.29 -29.33 -1.12
N LYS A 937 33.42 -30.02 -0.94
CA LYS A 937 34.76 -29.45 -0.81
C LYS A 937 35.44 -29.27 -2.18
N ALA A 938 36.64 -28.68 -2.21
CA ALA A 938 37.41 -28.42 -3.43
C ALA A 938 37.87 -29.68 -4.18
N ASP A 939 37.91 -30.83 -3.51
CA ASP A 939 38.19 -32.16 -4.06
C ASP A 939 36.94 -32.86 -4.65
N GLY A 940 35.74 -32.26 -4.54
CA GLY A 940 34.46 -32.86 -4.95
C GLY A 940 33.88 -33.87 -3.95
N VAL A 941 34.47 -34.00 -2.75
CA VAL A 941 33.93 -34.83 -1.66
C VAL A 941 32.87 -34.04 -0.90
N SER A 942 31.79 -34.71 -0.50
CA SER A 942 30.74 -34.10 0.33
C SER A 942 31.28 -33.49 1.63
N PHE A 943 30.72 -32.34 2.00
CA PHE A 943 31.03 -31.68 3.26
C PHE A 943 30.24 -32.33 4.38
N ALA A 944 30.90 -33.07 5.27
CA ALA A 944 30.29 -34.00 6.24
C ALA A 944 29.17 -33.43 7.16
N TRP A 945 28.98 -32.12 7.21
CA TRP A 945 27.84 -31.49 7.90
C TRP A 945 26.53 -31.56 7.10
N MET A 946 26.54 -31.69 5.77
CA MET A 946 25.32 -31.70 4.94
C MET A 946 24.37 -32.89 5.19
N GLY A 947 24.77 -33.87 6.00
CA GLY A 947 24.08 -35.14 6.18
C GLY A 947 24.60 -36.23 5.23
N HIS A 948 23.68 -36.98 4.62
CA HIS A 948 24.00 -38.09 3.73
C HIS A 948 23.71 -37.70 2.27
N GLU A 949 24.63 -38.03 1.35
CA GLU A 949 24.52 -37.69 -0.08
C GLU A 949 23.26 -38.24 -0.75
N ASP A 950 22.71 -39.36 -0.26
CA ASP A 950 21.50 -39.95 -0.81
C ASP A 950 20.25 -39.08 -0.60
N THR A 951 20.28 -38.15 0.37
CA THR A 951 19.17 -37.25 0.71
C THR A 951 19.08 -35.96 -0.12
N VAL A 952 20.14 -35.57 -0.84
CA VAL A 952 20.17 -34.33 -1.67
C VAL A 952 20.12 -34.67 -3.16
N ASN A 953 19.61 -33.77 -4.00
CA ASN A 953 19.61 -33.98 -5.45
C ASN A 953 21.00 -33.81 -6.06
N TYR A 954 21.73 -32.76 -5.65
CA TYR A 954 23.05 -32.41 -6.17
C TYR A 954 23.96 -31.84 -5.07
N ILE A 955 25.28 -31.89 -5.30
CA ILE A 955 26.29 -31.20 -4.49
C ILE A 955 27.14 -30.24 -5.34
N LEU A 956 27.47 -29.08 -4.75
CA LEU A 956 28.22 -27.98 -5.36
C LEU A 956 29.22 -27.39 -4.35
N PRO A 957 30.22 -26.59 -4.77
CA PRO A 957 31.14 -25.91 -3.86
C PRO A 957 30.45 -25.21 -2.67
N GLY A 958 30.81 -25.60 -1.45
CA GLY A 958 30.19 -25.08 -0.23
C GLY A 958 31.06 -25.11 1.02
N HIS A 959 32.35 -25.44 0.93
CA HIS A 959 33.27 -25.42 2.08
C HIS A 959 34.47 -24.50 1.84
N LYS A 960 34.60 -23.44 2.66
CA LYS A 960 35.60 -22.37 2.50
C LYS A 960 35.58 -21.75 1.10
N VAL A 961 34.39 -21.47 0.58
CA VAL A 961 34.20 -20.76 -0.69
C VAL A 961 34.54 -19.29 -0.47
N ALA A 962 35.71 -18.89 -0.95
CA ALA A 962 36.11 -17.49 -1.00
C ALA A 962 35.35 -16.74 -2.12
N PRO A 963 35.03 -15.45 -1.92
CA PRO A 963 34.70 -14.56 -3.03
C PRO A 963 35.83 -14.47 -4.06
N ARG A 964 35.54 -13.82 -5.18
CA ARG A 964 36.47 -13.67 -6.30
C ARG A 964 37.29 -12.39 -6.08
N GLY A 965 38.61 -12.54 -5.84
CA GLY A 965 39.48 -11.41 -5.48
C GLY A 965 39.62 -10.28 -6.51
N THR A 966 39.14 -10.45 -7.75
CA THR A 966 39.03 -9.35 -8.73
C THR A 966 37.91 -8.37 -8.42
N ASP A 967 36.96 -8.76 -7.56
CA ASP A 967 35.71 -8.04 -7.34
C ASP A 967 35.85 -6.95 -6.26
N ASN A 968 37.01 -6.88 -5.59
CA ASN A 968 37.39 -5.87 -4.60
C ASN A 968 36.33 -5.69 -3.49
N LEU A 969 35.90 -6.80 -2.88
CA LEU A 969 34.99 -6.77 -1.74
C LEU A 969 35.65 -6.16 -0.49
N PRO A 970 34.88 -5.58 0.46
CA PRO A 970 35.38 -5.23 1.78
C PRO A 970 35.98 -6.44 2.51
N GLU A 971 37.01 -6.24 3.33
CA GLU A 971 37.76 -7.33 3.99
C GLU A 971 36.89 -8.13 5.00
N GLU A 972 35.81 -7.55 5.50
CA GLU A 972 34.78 -8.26 6.30
C GLU A 972 33.97 -9.26 5.45
N ASP A 973 33.65 -8.91 4.20
CA ASP A 973 32.88 -9.72 3.26
C ASP A 973 33.74 -10.77 2.52
N ASP A 974 35.05 -10.52 2.33
CA ASP A 974 36.02 -11.44 1.68
C ASP A 974 36.30 -12.73 2.47
N THR A 975 35.75 -12.85 3.69
CA THR A 975 35.91 -14.05 4.53
C THR A 975 35.29 -15.31 3.88
N PRO A 976 36.03 -16.43 3.70
CA PRO A 976 35.54 -17.62 3.02
C PRO A 976 34.36 -18.30 3.74
N LYS A 977 33.21 -18.40 3.06
CA LYS A 977 31.98 -18.91 3.67
C LYS A 977 31.88 -20.44 3.54
N THR A 978 31.12 -21.06 4.45
CA THR A 978 30.93 -22.52 4.51
C THR A 978 29.47 -22.83 4.82
N GLY A 979 28.85 -23.69 4.02
CA GLY A 979 27.49 -24.18 4.18
C GLY A 979 26.85 -24.61 2.85
N SER A 980 25.84 -25.47 2.94
CA SER A 980 24.96 -25.85 1.84
C SER A 980 24.13 -24.66 1.33
N SER A 981 24.04 -23.58 2.10
CA SER A 981 23.52 -22.27 1.68
C SER A 981 24.26 -21.71 0.45
N VAL A 982 25.59 -21.69 0.50
CA VAL A 982 26.48 -21.24 -0.59
C VAL A 982 26.28 -22.12 -1.83
N ALA A 983 26.28 -23.44 -1.63
CA ALA A 983 26.05 -24.40 -2.71
C ALA A 983 24.67 -24.21 -3.38
N THR A 984 23.64 -23.89 -2.59
CA THR A 984 22.28 -23.58 -3.09
C THR A 984 22.26 -22.31 -3.92
N ALA A 985 22.92 -21.24 -3.48
CA ALA A 985 23.02 -20.00 -4.23
C ALA A 985 23.78 -20.18 -5.56
N LEU A 986 24.86 -20.98 -5.58
CA LEU A 986 25.55 -21.35 -6.81
C LEU A 986 24.69 -22.20 -7.74
N ALA A 987 23.84 -23.10 -7.21
CA ALA A 987 22.91 -23.91 -8.00
C ALA A 987 21.80 -23.06 -8.64
N SER A 988 21.21 -22.13 -7.88
CA SER A 988 20.25 -21.13 -8.38
C SER A 988 20.88 -20.25 -9.46
N GLY A 989 22.14 -19.83 -9.27
CA GLY A 989 22.90 -19.10 -10.28
C GLY A 989 23.17 -19.91 -11.55
N LEU A 990 23.50 -21.20 -11.42
CA LEU A 990 23.69 -22.11 -12.56
C LEU A 990 22.39 -22.35 -13.34
N ALA A 991 21.27 -22.55 -12.64
CA ALA A 991 19.96 -22.68 -13.28
C ALA A 991 19.56 -21.40 -14.02
N ALA A 992 19.81 -20.22 -13.44
CA ALA A 992 19.58 -18.94 -14.09
C ALA A 992 20.44 -18.77 -15.35
N LEU A 993 21.72 -19.18 -15.29
CA LEU A 993 22.65 -19.18 -16.42
C LEU A 993 22.18 -20.10 -17.55
N ILE A 994 21.69 -21.30 -17.23
CA ILE A 994 21.15 -22.27 -18.20
C ILE A 994 19.95 -21.67 -18.93
N ILE A 995 18.96 -21.12 -18.20
CA ILE A 995 17.80 -20.44 -18.80
C ILE A 995 18.27 -19.26 -19.68
N HIS A 996 19.25 -18.49 -19.22
CA HIS A 996 19.80 -17.36 -19.97
C HIS A 996 20.48 -17.80 -21.28
N CYS A 997 21.29 -18.87 -21.28
CA CYS A 997 21.91 -19.41 -22.48
C CYS A 997 20.86 -19.89 -23.50
N VAL A 998 19.82 -20.60 -23.04
CA VAL A 998 18.71 -21.06 -23.90
C VAL A 998 17.92 -19.87 -24.47
N ARG A 999 17.69 -18.80 -23.68
CA ARG A 999 17.11 -17.54 -24.16
C ARG A 999 17.98 -16.88 -25.24
N LEU A 1000 19.28 -16.72 -25.00
CA LEU A 1000 20.21 -16.12 -25.95
C LEU A 1000 20.26 -16.92 -27.26
N ALA A 1001 20.31 -18.25 -27.20
CA ALA A 1001 20.30 -19.10 -28.38
C ALA A 1001 19.00 -18.96 -29.20
N ALA A 1002 17.84 -18.89 -28.55
CA ALA A 1002 16.57 -18.63 -29.23
C ALA A 1002 16.56 -17.26 -29.94
N ILE A 1003 17.10 -16.22 -29.30
CA ILE A 1003 17.24 -14.88 -29.89
C ILE A 1003 18.18 -14.91 -31.12
N TYR A 1004 19.34 -15.58 -31.01
CA TYR A 1004 20.29 -15.74 -32.13
C TYR A 1004 19.66 -16.48 -33.31
N ASN A 1005 18.92 -17.57 -33.08
CA ASN A 1005 18.26 -18.34 -34.14
C ASN A 1005 17.19 -17.51 -34.87
N ILE A 1006 16.42 -16.69 -34.13
CA ILE A 1006 15.44 -15.76 -34.71
C ILE A 1006 16.12 -14.71 -35.59
N TYR A 1007 17.16 -14.03 -35.09
CA TYR A 1007 17.83 -12.95 -35.82
C TYR A 1007 18.70 -13.42 -36.99
N THR A 1008 19.33 -14.60 -36.88
CA THR A 1008 20.04 -15.22 -38.02
C THR A 1008 19.10 -16.01 -38.95
N ASN A 1009 17.80 -16.06 -38.63
CA ASN A 1009 16.76 -16.78 -39.36
C ASN A 1009 17.08 -18.27 -39.61
N LYS A 1010 17.82 -18.90 -38.70
CA LYS A 1010 18.13 -20.34 -38.71
C LYS A 1010 16.92 -21.11 -38.19
N ARG A 1011 16.17 -21.72 -39.12
CA ARG A 1011 14.90 -22.43 -38.87
C ARG A 1011 15.00 -23.93 -39.19
N ASP A 1012 16.01 -24.59 -38.65
CA ASP A 1012 16.00 -26.05 -38.57
C ASP A 1012 15.03 -26.46 -37.46
N ASP A 1013 14.30 -27.57 -37.61
CA ASP A 1013 13.39 -28.05 -36.56
C ASP A 1013 14.15 -28.25 -35.22
N LEU A 1014 15.40 -28.73 -35.32
CA LEU A 1014 16.33 -28.97 -34.20
C LEU A 1014 16.82 -27.70 -33.47
N SER A 1015 16.31 -26.50 -33.80
CA SER A 1015 16.78 -25.23 -33.26
C SER A 1015 16.11 -24.83 -31.94
N VAL A 1016 16.92 -24.32 -31.01
CA VAL A 1016 16.47 -23.73 -29.73
C VAL A 1016 15.56 -22.53 -30.00
N ASN A 1017 14.39 -22.49 -29.37
CA ASN A 1017 13.31 -21.54 -29.66
C ASN A 1017 12.51 -21.14 -28.38
N GLU A 1018 11.42 -20.38 -28.54
CA GLU A 1018 10.61 -19.89 -27.41
C GLU A 1018 9.99 -21.02 -26.58
N THR A 1019 9.50 -22.09 -27.23
CA THR A 1019 8.96 -23.28 -26.54
C THR A 1019 10.05 -23.95 -25.71
N THR A 1020 11.28 -23.97 -26.21
CA THR A 1020 12.46 -24.46 -25.48
C THR A 1020 12.73 -23.65 -24.20
N VAL A 1021 12.63 -22.31 -24.26
CA VAL A 1021 12.80 -21.43 -23.10
C VAL A 1021 11.68 -21.68 -22.07
N LYS A 1022 10.44 -21.88 -22.52
CA LYS A 1022 9.29 -22.23 -21.64
C LYS A 1022 9.38 -23.65 -21.06
N ALA A 1023 10.11 -24.56 -21.72
CA ALA A 1023 10.35 -25.91 -21.24
C ALA A 1023 11.47 -25.94 -20.19
N ILE A 1024 12.65 -25.35 -20.46
CA ILE A 1024 13.81 -25.40 -19.54
C ILE A 1024 13.54 -24.73 -18.17
N LYS A 1025 12.61 -23.77 -18.12
CA LYS A 1025 12.11 -23.17 -16.87
C LYS A 1025 11.33 -24.15 -15.97
N ARG A 1026 10.95 -25.34 -16.45
CA ARG A 1026 10.18 -26.33 -15.66
C ARG A 1026 11.08 -27.37 -15.01
N PHE A 1027 10.68 -27.83 -13.82
CA PHE A 1027 11.47 -28.78 -13.02
C PHE A 1027 12.00 -30.02 -13.78
N PRO A 1028 11.20 -30.75 -14.60
CA PRO A 1028 11.70 -31.94 -15.30
C PRO A 1028 12.82 -31.62 -16.29
N ALA A 1029 12.70 -30.51 -17.02
CA ALA A 1029 13.67 -30.07 -18.02
C ALA A 1029 14.99 -29.59 -17.38
N MET A 1030 14.88 -28.75 -16.34
CA MET A 1030 16.06 -28.30 -15.58
C MET A 1030 16.77 -29.49 -14.91
N LYS A 1031 16.01 -30.49 -14.43
CA LYS A 1031 16.59 -31.73 -13.87
C LYS A 1031 17.31 -32.57 -14.91
N GLU A 1032 16.78 -32.68 -16.13
CA GLU A 1032 17.45 -33.36 -17.25
C GLU A 1032 18.76 -32.62 -17.63
N ALA A 1033 18.71 -31.29 -17.77
CA ALA A 1033 19.88 -30.46 -18.07
C ALA A 1033 20.97 -30.52 -16.98
N LEU A 1034 20.60 -30.50 -15.69
CA LEU A 1034 21.55 -30.65 -14.58
C LEU A 1034 22.15 -32.06 -14.53
N ALA A 1035 21.39 -33.11 -14.85
CA ALA A 1035 21.90 -34.49 -14.87
C ALA A 1035 22.97 -34.74 -15.96
N ILE A 1036 22.92 -33.98 -17.08
CA ILE A 1036 23.99 -34.00 -18.10
C ILE A 1036 25.33 -33.56 -17.47
N LEU A 1037 25.31 -32.58 -16.55
CA LEU A 1037 26.50 -32.07 -15.87
C LEU A 1037 27.07 -33.01 -14.79
N CYS A 1038 26.35 -34.07 -14.40
CA CYS A 1038 26.87 -35.12 -13.50
C CYS A 1038 27.59 -36.25 -14.27
N SER A 1039 27.43 -36.32 -15.59
CA SER A 1039 27.89 -37.49 -16.38
C SER A 1039 29.36 -37.36 -16.79
N ASN A 1040 30.22 -38.22 -16.25
CA ASN A 1040 31.52 -38.50 -16.86
C ASN A 1040 31.34 -39.38 -18.11
N ASN A 1041 32.20 -39.17 -19.12
CA ASN A 1041 32.19 -39.99 -20.35
C ASN A 1041 32.63 -41.45 -20.09
N ASP A 1042 33.33 -41.70 -18.99
CA ASP A 1042 33.79 -43.03 -18.58
C ASP A 1042 32.88 -43.67 -17.52
N VAL A 1043 32.12 -44.68 -17.96
CA VAL A 1043 31.40 -45.68 -17.15
C VAL A 1043 30.19 -45.19 -16.33
N LYS A 1044 29.17 -46.07 -16.26
CA LYS A 1044 27.88 -45.84 -15.57
C LYS A 1044 28.00 -45.82 -14.04
N GLN A 1045 28.55 -44.76 -13.45
CA GLN A 1045 28.35 -44.47 -12.02
C GLN A 1045 27.03 -43.70 -11.81
N THR A 1046 25.94 -44.43 -11.59
CA THR A 1046 24.59 -43.86 -11.36
C THR A 1046 24.41 -43.28 -9.95
N GLY A 1047 25.42 -42.56 -9.45
CA GLY A 1047 25.49 -42.15 -8.05
C GLY A 1047 26.33 -40.91 -7.73
N ASP A 1048 27.19 -40.42 -8.64
CA ASP A 1048 27.87 -39.13 -8.43
C ASP A 1048 26.83 -37.99 -8.51
N ARG A 1049 26.79 -37.14 -7.48
CA ARG A 1049 25.88 -35.99 -7.38
C ARG A 1049 26.58 -34.65 -7.57
N ASN A 1050 27.90 -34.64 -7.83
CA ASN A 1050 28.63 -33.45 -8.20
C ASN A 1050 28.16 -32.91 -9.56
N LEU A 1051 27.88 -31.61 -9.65
CA LEU A 1051 27.67 -30.94 -10.94
C LEU A 1051 29.04 -30.52 -11.52
N ARG A 1052 29.63 -31.41 -12.34
CA ARG A 1052 30.98 -31.30 -12.94
C ARG A 1052 31.00 -30.36 -14.15
N VAL A 1053 30.79 -29.07 -13.89
CA VAL A 1053 30.76 -27.99 -14.89
C VAL A 1053 32.03 -27.94 -15.77
N GLU A 1054 33.17 -28.43 -15.29
CA GLU A 1054 34.44 -28.50 -16.02
C GLU A 1054 34.37 -29.33 -17.31
N ASN A 1055 33.48 -30.32 -17.39
CA ASN A 1055 33.30 -31.14 -18.59
C ASN A 1055 32.56 -30.37 -19.71
N PHE A 1056 31.77 -29.35 -19.35
CA PHE A 1056 30.82 -28.70 -20.25
C PHE A 1056 31.18 -27.23 -20.53
N PHE A 1057 31.43 -26.44 -19.49
CA PHE A 1057 31.64 -24.98 -19.58
C PHE A 1057 33.11 -24.57 -19.79
N LYS A 1058 34.09 -25.46 -19.54
CA LYS A 1058 35.52 -25.10 -19.63
C LYS A 1058 35.95 -24.65 -21.02
N ARG A 1059 35.73 -25.48 -22.05
CA ARG A 1059 36.11 -25.14 -23.45
C ARG A 1059 35.36 -23.89 -23.96
N PRO A 1060 34.03 -23.75 -23.76
CA PRO A 1060 33.33 -22.49 -24.00
C PRO A 1060 33.95 -21.31 -23.25
N GLY A 1061 34.19 -21.40 -21.94
CA GLY A 1061 34.76 -20.31 -21.14
C GLY A 1061 36.17 -19.90 -21.58
N ASP A 1062 37.01 -20.85 -21.99
CA ASP A 1062 38.33 -20.58 -22.58
C ASP A 1062 38.19 -19.89 -23.96
N THR A 1063 37.16 -20.22 -24.75
CA THR A 1063 36.90 -19.56 -26.05
C THR A 1063 36.31 -18.15 -25.88
N MET A 1064 35.36 -17.96 -24.98
CA MET A 1064 34.65 -16.68 -24.77
C MET A 1064 35.59 -15.57 -24.30
N ASN A 1065 36.65 -15.92 -23.55
CA ASN A 1065 37.67 -14.98 -23.08
C ASN A 1065 38.89 -14.86 -24.02
N ASN A 1066 38.93 -15.59 -25.14
CA ASN A 1066 39.98 -15.39 -26.12
C ASN A 1066 39.76 -14.07 -26.87
N GLN A 1067 40.75 -13.17 -26.82
CA GLN A 1067 40.71 -11.89 -27.54
C GLN A 1067 40.80 -12.06 -29.06
N GLU A 1068 41.28 -13.21 -29.54
CA GLU A 1068 41.32 -13.55 -30.97
C GLU A 1068 40.00 -14.17 -31.49
N ALA A 1069 39.09 -14.59 -30.60
CA ALA A 1069 37.82 -15.21 -31.00
C ALA A 1069 36.79 -14.15 -31.40
N SER A 1070 36.18 -14.30 -32.57
CA SER A 1070 35.14 -13.39 -33.05
C SER A 1070 33.85 -13.51 -32.22
N GLU A 1071 33.08 -12.43 -32.12
CA GLU A 1071 31.79 -12.47 -31.42
C GLU A 1071 30.85 -13.53 -32.02
N GLU A 1072 30.89 -13.80 -33.32
CA GLU A 1072 30.05 -14.86 -33.92
C GLU A 1072 30.45 -16.25 -33.45
N GLU A 1073 31.72 -16.48 -33.09
CA GLU A 1073 32.18 -17.72 -32.45
C GLU A 1073 31.78 -17.79 -30.98
N LYS A 1074 31.84 -16.68 -30.24
CA LYS A 1074 31.33 -16.59 -28.86
C LYS A 1074 29.83 -16.92 -28.80
N TRP A 1075 29.03 -16.31 -29.68
CA TRP A 1075 27.60 -16.63 -29.83
C TRP A 1075 27.37 -18.11 -30.21
N LYS A 1076 28.19 -18.71 -31.09
CA LYS A 1076 28.11 -20.15 -31.39
C LYS A 1076 28.37 -21.03 -30.17
N GLN A 1077 29.26 -20.65 -29.24
CA GLN A 1077 29.45 -21.40 -27.98
C GLN A 1077 28.18 -21.40 -27.13
N VAL A 1078 27.51 -20.25 -26.98
CA VAL A 1078 26.24 -20.14 -26.24
C VAL A 1078 25.13 -20.96 -26.90
N VAL A 1079 25.04 -20.96 -28.23
CA VAL A 1079 24.08 -21.77 -29.00
C VAL A 1079 24.34 -23.26 -28.86
N ASN A 1080 25.61 -23.70 -28.89
CA ASN A 1080 25.95 -25.11 -28.67
C ASN A 1080 25.61 -25.56 -27.24
N ILE A 1081 25.99 -24.78 -26.21
CA ILE A 1081 25.59 -25.01 -24.81
C ILE A 1081 24.08 -25.16 -24.68
N ALA A 1082 23.32 -24.24 -25.27
CA ALA A 1082 21.86 -24.25 -25.19
C ALA A 1082 21.23 -25.44 -25.90
N ARG A 1083 21.76 -25.85 -27.05
CA ARG A 1083 21.30 -27.06 -27.78
C ARG A 1083 21.61 -28.32 -26.98
N ASP A 1084 22.83 -28.43 -26.45
CA ASP A 1084 23.32 -29.68 -25.85
C ASP A 1084 22.76 -29.90 -24.42
N LEU A 1085 22.27 -28.84 -23.76
CA LEU A 1085 21.46 -28.93 -22.52
C LEU A 1085 19.97 -29.18 -22.78
N VAL A 1086 19.49 -29.06 -24.03
CA VAL A 1086 18.09 -29.25 -24.40
C VAL A 1086 17.91 -30.60 -25.06
N SER A 1087 17.35 -31.53 -24.30
CA SER A 1087 16.96 -32.84 -24.84
C SER A 1087 15.70 -32.72 -25.71
N TYR A 1088 15.69 -33.47 -26.81
CA TYR A 1088 14.56 -33.47 -27.73
C TYR A 1088 13.31 -34.16 -27.17
N LYS A 1089 13.47 -34.98 -26.12
CA LYS A 1089 12.36 -35.63 -25.41
C LYS A 1089 11.60 -34.65 -24.53
N THR A 1090 12.28 -33.62 -24.02
CA THR A 1090 11.74 -32.61 -23.10
C THR A 1090 10.62 -31.77 -23.75
N VAL A 1091 10.68 -31.56 -25.07
CA VAL A 1091 9.67 -30.81 -25.85
C VAL A 1091 8.39 -31.63 -26.09
N ALA A 1092 8.52 -32.96 -26.24
CA ALA A 1092 7.38 -33.85 -26.43
C ALA A 1092 6.55 -34.05 -25.15
N GLN A 1093 7.18 -33.96 -23.96
CA GLN A 1093 6.50 -34.02 -22.66
C GLN A 1093 5.85 -32.69 -22.24
N THR A 1094 5.98 -31.62 -23.04
CA THR A 1094 5.38 -30.29 -22.77
C THR A 1094 4.23 -29.93 -23.72
N THR A 1095 3.80 -30.88 -24.56
CA THR A 1095 2.65 -30.77 -25.48
C THR A 1095 1.48 -31.70 -25.11
N MET A 1096 1.54 -32.34 -23.95
CA MET A 1096 0.43 -32.92 -23.18
C MET A 1096 0.32 -32.22 -21.82
#